data_AF-A0A966SG97-F1
#
_entry.id   AF-A0A966SG97-F1
#
_cell.length_a   1.000
_cell.length_b   1.000
_cell.length_c   1.000
_cell.angle_alpha   90.00
_cell.angle_beta   90.00
_cell.angle_gamma   90.00
#
_symmetry.space_group_name_H-M   'P 1'
#
loop_
_entity.id
_entity.type
_entity.pdbx_description
1 polymer ?
#
loop_
_entity_poly.entity_id
_entity_poly.type
_entity_poly.pdbx_seq_one_letter_code
_entity_poly.pdbx_strand_id
1 'polypeptide(L)'
;MIGGAFATFNTVARNALARLNADGSLDTTFVVGTGANGAVYSAAIQTDGKVLIGGDFTSYNGTNAGRILRLNTDGSVDPTFNPAGVGADGSVRIINVVSDGRILIGGLFTNYNNTMVNFVARLNSDGSLDNSFTANATGVISGVTNVALDNAVYAITLQDDGKILLGGDFSKFGGVTRNRITRLNSNGSVDPSINFGTGANSFVGAILMQRSALNVEQIVMAGGFTSYNGTAVNYITRLNGGSLAGGGKLEFTAANFSIVEANTNATISVIRTGGTAGYATNTFNTLDGTATNGVHYFTNFVTMVFPPGEVLQTALITITNDAIVNSDRTVNLLIAGFANSAAPSIITTNGNQTNAVLTIINDDAILGFSLSTYSVNENAVSGFAQITVNRTGSTIGTASANYATTAGTATPGVRYTDVSGSLTFAAGDTSKTFNVPVINGTNVEGNQTVLLALSGLSGASAGITNATLTIIDDDFAAGNLSFSTGTYTVNEAGGSATIIVLRSNGVTGVVSVNFATVAGGTAVAGVDYGSTNGTLTFADAQTSRSFTVPIIPNVLSTNNTTVQLQLSNPIGGASLGQQSSALLTIINNDTIFGNFNFTNSTYTVSETNGAVLLPVLRTGGNSNAVTVQVIVVNGTAVNGSNFLATVTNTLSWTNLDSSTQFVSVTVSNDNAVLGDRYFTMYLTNATGNASVGFTNLVTVNIRDGQVAPGSFFFSAPAYSVAENGTNVQITVVRTNGFTATNTFAITNATKTNGTVTLVTSTAHSLTNGSLIRVAMVPPDPNYDGLYTNTAVPGTNLTYTFGAATNVASAAATGTATEQVVINVQTADGTA
;
A
#
# COMPACT_ATOMS: atom_id res chain seq x y z
N MET A 1 -90.15 -36.89 4.55
CA MET A 1 -89.77 -37.08 5.97
C MET A 1 -88.71 -36.07 6.33
N ILE A 2 -88.70 -35.55 7.56
CA ILE A 2 -87.62 -34.73 8.10
C ILE A 2 -87.12 -35.35 9.40
N GLY A 3 -85.81 -35.48 9.52
CA GLY A 3 -85.11 -35.92 10.72
C GLY A 3 -84.08 -34.87 11.14
N GLY A 4 -83.78 -34.77 12.44
CA GLY A 4 -82.71 -33.89 12.91
C GLY A 4 -82.65 -33.75 14.43
N ALA A 5 -81.94 -32.74 14.91
CA ALA A 5 -81.89 -32.38 16.33
C ALA A 5 -82.89 -31.25 16.64
N PHE A 6 -84.18 -31.58 16.65
CA PHE A 6 -85.26 -30.62 16.96
C PHE A 6 -86.28 -31.23 17.91
N ALA A 7 -86.98 -30.38 18.68
CA ALA A 7 -88.03 -30.78 19.63
C ALA A 7 -89.46 -30.40 19.16
N THR A 8 -89.57 -29.50 18.17
CA THR A 8 -90.86 -29.08 17.62
C THR A 8 -90.77 -28.89 16.09
N PHE A 9 -91.90 -29.05 15.41
CA PHE A 9 -92.10 -28.64 14.02
C PHE A 9 -93.38 -27.82 13.94
N ASN A 10 -93.31 -26.60 13.40
CA ASN A 10 -94.43 -25.65 13.36
C ASN A 10 -95.20 -25.57 14.70
N THR A 11 -94.47 -25.42 15.81
CA THR A 11 -94.95 -25.37 17.21
C THR A 11 -95.51 -26.68 17.79
N VAL A 12 -95.70 -27.72 16.98
CA VAL A 12 -96.15 -29.05 17.44
C VAL A 12 -94.95 -29.85 17.96
N ALA A 13 -95.08 -30.45 19.14
CA ALA A 13 -94.06 -31.32 19.71
C ALA A 13 -93.73 -32.50 18.76
N ARG A 14 -92.46 -32.57 18.37
CA ARG A 14 -91.89 -33.56 17.47
C ARG A 14 -90.43 -33.76 17.85
N ASN A 15 -90.12 -34.86 18.51
CA ASN A 15 -88.75 -35.16 18.91
C ASN A 15 -88.01 -35.84 17.76
N ALA A 16 -87.16 -35.05 17.10
CA ALA A 16 -86.21 -35.43 16.07
C ALA A 16 -86.77 -36.01 14.77
N LEU A 17 -88.09 -36.19 14.63
CA LEU A 17 -88.73 -36.77 13.45
C LEU A 17 -90.11 -36.15 13.17
N ALA A 18 -90.37 -35.81 11.91
CA ALA A 18 -91.71 -35.44 11.44
C ALA A 18 -91.95 -35.89 9.99
N ARG A 19 -93.21 -36.20 9.66
CA ARG A 19 -93.68 -36.44 8.29
C ARG A 19 -94.41 -35.19 7.79
N LEU A 20 -94.17 -34.82 6.55
CA LEU A 20 -94.79 -33.66 5.90
C LEU A 20 -95.65 -34.13 4.73
N ASN A 21 -96.75 -33.42 4.49
CA ASN A 21 -97.56 -33.54 3.28
C ASN A 21 -96.83 -32.92 2.09
N ALA A 22 -97.36 -33.14 0.88
CA ALA A 22 -96.78 -32.60 -0.36
C ALA A 22 -96.73 -31.06 -0.40
N ASP A 23 -97.61 -30.38 0.33
CA ASP A 23 -97.64 -28.93 0.48
C ASP A 23 -96.67 -28.40 1.57
N GLY A 24 -95.93 -29.29 2.24
CA GLY A 24 -95.01 -28.96 3.33
C GLY A 24 -95.66 -28.83 4.71
N SER A 25 -96.98 -28.96 4.83
CA SER A 25 -97.68 -28.98 6.11
C SER A 25 -97.36 -30.26 6.90
N LEU A 26 -97.50 -30.21 8.23
CA LEU A 26 -97.26 -31.38 9.09
C LEU A 26 -98.32 -32.45 8.86
N ASP A 27 -97.91 -33.68 8.59
CA ASP A 27 -98.83 -34.82 8.61
C ASP A 27 -99.10 -35.24 10.05
N THR A 28 -100.32 -34.96 10.52
CA THR A 28 -100.76 -35.28 11.88
C THR A 28 -101.16 -36.74 12.07
N THR A 29 -101.32 -37.50 10.99
CA THR A 29 -101.64 -38.94 11.06
C THR A 29 -100.42 -39.80 11.42
N PHE A 30 -99.21 -39.25 11.26
CA PHE A 30 -97.96 -39.86 11.70
C PHE A 30 -97.65 -39.45 13.14
N VAL A 31 -98.00 -40.32 14.10
CA VAL A 31 -97.93 -40.03 15.53
C VAL A 31 -96.62 -40.56 16.11
N VAL A 32 -95.68 -39.66 16.43
CA VAL A 32 -94.36 -40.02 16.94
C VAL A 32 -94.28 -40.21 18.45
N GLY A 33 -95.30 -39.80 19.22
CA GLY A 33 -95.30 -39.88 20.69
C GLY A 33 -94.21 -39.02 21.35
N THR A 34 -93.52 -39.55 22.36
CA THR A 34 -92.30 -38.95 22.92
C THR A 34 -91.10 -39.08 21.99
N GLY A 35 -91.21 -39.86 20.90
CA GLY A 35 -90.27 -39.92 19.79
C GLY A 35 -88.90 -40.45 20.18
N ALA A 36 -87.91 -40.10 19.37
CA ALA A 36 -86.52 -40.46 19.60
C ALA A 36 -85.90 -39.61 20.71
N ASN A 37 -85.10 -40.23 21.60
CA ASN A 37 -84.39 -39.52 22.68
C ASN A 37 -83.08 -38.83 22.22
N GLY A 38 -82.82 -38.80 20.92
CA GLY A 38 -81.64 -38.21 20.31
C GLY A 38 -81.90 -37.88 18.84
N ALA A 39 -80.91 -37.25 18.18
CA ALA A 39 -81.06 -36.80 16.81
C ALA A 39 -81.26 -37.98 15.83
N VAL A 40 -82.18 -37.80 14.88
CA VAL A 40 -82.36 -38.70 13.74
C VAL A 40 -81.61 -38.10 12.56
N TYR A 41 -80.56 -38.77 12.09
CA TYR A 41 -79.73 -38.27 10.98
C TYR A 41 -80.21 -38.74 9.61
N SER A 42 -80.83 -39.92 9.55
CA SER A 42 -81.34 -40.48 8.30
C SER A 42 -82.73 -41.07 8.49
N ALA A 43 -83.59 -40.84 7.50
CA ALA A 43 -84.89 -41.46 7.40
C ALA A 43 -85.14 -41.92 5.95
N ALA A 44 -85.57 -43.15 5.76
CA ALA A 44 -85.87 -43.71 4.45
C ALA A 44 -87.27 -44.36 4.46
N ILE A 45 -88.08 -44.03 3.46
CA ILE A 45 -89.41 -44.64 3.29
C ILE A 45 -89.24 -45.88 2.41
N GLN A 46 -89.75 -47.03 2.87
CA GLN A 46 -89.78 -48.27 2.12
C GLN A 46 -91.00 -48.29 1.16
N THR A 47 -91.00 -49.22 0.20
CA THR A 47 -92.07 -49.35 -0.81
C THR A 47 -93.44 -49.69 -0.21
N ASP A 48 -93.46 -50.31 0.98
CA ASP A 48 -94.68 -50.59 1.75
C ASP A 48 -95.16 -49.40 2.61
N GLY A 49 -94.48 -48.25 2.52
CA GLY A 49 -94.78 -47.04 3.28
C GLY A 49 -94.24 -47.01 4.70
N LYS A 50 -93.60 -48.08 5.19
CA LYS A 50 -92.88 -48.07 6.47
C LYS A 50 -91.66 -47.17 6.40
N VAL A 51 -91.21 -46.69 7.55
CA VAL A 51 -90.10 -45.72 7.63
C VAL A 51 -88.95 -46.29 8.45
N LEU A 52 -87.79 -46.41 7.85
CA LEU A 52 -86.54 -46.67 8.56
C LEU A 52 -85.96 -45.35 9.07
N ILE A 53 -85.53 -45.32 10.33
CA ILE A 53 -84.85 -44.19 10.95
C ILE A 53 -83.53 -44.64 11.57
N GLY A 54 -82.50 -43.80 11.46
CA GLY A 54 -81.18 -44.03 12.04
C GLY A 54 -80.60 -42.74 12.60
N GLY A 55 -79.87 -42.83 13.71
CA GLY A 55 -79.25 -41.65 14.29
C GLY A 55 -78.49 -41.88 15.59
N ASP A 56 -78.51 -40.88 16.48
CA ASP A 56 -77.85 -40.92 17.80
C ASP A 56 -78.79 -41.36 18.92
N PHE A 57 -80.06 -41.58 18.62
CA PHE A 57 -81.04 -42.04 19.60
C PHE A 57 -80.75 -43.47 20.06
N THR A 58 -80.99 -43.76 21.34
CA THR A 58 -80.92 -45.10 21.92
C THR A 58 -82.30 -45.67 22.21
N SER A 59 -83.33 -44.82 22.28
CA SER A 59 -84.71 -45.25 22.46
C SER A 59 -85.69 -44.42 21.62
N TYR A 60 -86.84 -45.03 21.32
CA TYR A 60 -87.99 -44.39 20.66
C TYR A 60 -89.25 -44.74 21.43
N ASN A 61 -89.99 -43.75 21.92
CA ASN A 61 -91.16 -43.96 22.79
C ASN A 61 -90.89 -44.86 24.02
N GLY A 62 -89.65 -44.83 24.55
CA GLY A 62 -89.21 -45.66 25.66
C GLY A 62 -88.78 -47.08 25.29
N THR A 63 -89.00 -47.52 24.05
CA THR A 63 -88.50 -48.80 23.53
C THR A 63 -87.03 -48.68 23.12
N ASN A 64 -86.20 -49.65 23.52
CA ASN A 64 -84.80 -49.70 23.07
C ASN A 64 -84.74 -49.82 21.55
N ALA A 65 -83.92 -48.99 20.94
CA ALA A 65 -83.94 -48.72 19.52
C ALA A 65 -82.60 -48.98 18.83
N GLY A 66 -81.53 -49.26 19.58
CA GLY A 66 -80.22 -49.63 19.01
C GLY A 66 -79.72 -48.70 17.89
N ARG A 67 -80.07 -47.40 17.94
CA ARG A 67 -79.73 -46.38 16.94
C ARG A 67 -80.31 -46.59 15.53
N ILE A 68 -81.16 -47.60 15.33
CA ILE A 68 -81.89 -47.86 14.09
C ILE A 68 -83.22 -48.57 14.35
N LEU A 69 -84.31 -48.07 13.76
CA LEU A 69 -85.63 -48.66 13.87
C LEU A 69 -86.40 -48.61 12.55
N ARG A 70 -87.41 -49.48 12.43
CA ARG A 70 -88.49 -49.33 11.46
C ARG A 70 -89.77 -48.92 12.17
N LEU A 71 -90.47 -47.96 11.58
CA LEU A 71 -91.77 -47.47 12.00
C LEU A 71 -92.84 -47.87 10.99
N ASN A 72 -94.05 -48.17 11.47
CA ASN A 72 -95.23 -48.37 10.64
C ASN A 72 -95.67 -47.04 9.99
N THR A 73 -96.63 -47.12 9.07
CA THR A 73 -97.17 -45.96 8.34
C THR A 73 -97.85 -44.93 9.24
N ASP A 74 -98.19 -45.29 10.48
CA ASP A 74 -98.79 -44.43 11.50
C ASP A 74 -97.77 -43.83 12.50
N GLY A 75 -96.48 -44.22 12.42
CA GLY A 75 -95.41 -43.77 13.32
C GLY A 75 -95.16 -44.68 14.53
N SER A 76 -95.93 -45.76 14.72
CA SER A 76 -95.66 -46.77 15.74
C SER A 76 -94.43 -47.63 15.39
N VAL A 77 -93.75 -48.19 16.39
CA VAL A 77 -92.58 -49.09 16.16
C VAL A 77 -93.04 -50.40 15.52
N ASP A 78 -92.33 -50.87 14.49
CA ASP A 78 -92.52 -52.21 13.93
C ASP A 78 -91.68 -53.23 14.71
N PRO A 79 -92.29 -54.09 15.54
CA PRO A 79 -91.56 -55.04 16.39
C PRO A 79 -90.91 -56.19 15.60
N THR A 80 -91.26 -56.36 14.32
CA THR A 80 -90.68 -57.42 13.48
C THR A 80 -89.29 -57.04 12.94
N PHE A 81 -88.91 -55.77 13.04
CA PHE A 81 -87.61 -55.28 12.59
C PHE A 81 -86.59 -55.32 13.73
N ASN A 82 -85.50 -56.07 13.53
CA ASN A 82 -84.42 -56.27 14.49
C ASN A 82 -84.94 -56.57 15.92
N PRO A 83 -85.66 -57.69 16.14
CA PRO A 83 -86.33 -57.98 17.41
C PRO A 83 -85.37 -58.11 18.61
N ALA A 84 -84.07 -58.32 18.38
CA ALA A 84 -83.05 -58.32 19.42
C ALA A 84 -82.82 -56.93 20.05
N GLY A 85 -83.18 -55.84 19.34
CA GLY A 85 -83.11 -54.47 19.84
C GLY A 85 -81.71 -53.93 20.17
N VAL A 86 -80.64 -54.67 19.87
CA VAL A 86 -79.25 -54.27 20.14
C VAL A 86 -78.80 -53.19 19.15
N GLY A 87 -78.99 -53.46 17.85
CA GLY A 87 -78.71 -52.52 16.75
C GLY A 87 -77.23 -52.13 16.67
N ALA A 88 -76.98 -50.88 16.29
CA ALA A 88 -75.65 -50.31 16.15
C ALA A 88 -75.14 -49.74 17.49
N ASP A 89 -73.86 -49.93 17.80
CA ASP A 89 -73.24 -49.39 19.02
C ASP A 89 -72.92 -47.89 18.93
N GLY A 90 -72.63 -47.42 17.71
CA GLY A 90 -72.42 -46.02 17.37
C GLY A 90 -73.49 -45.48 16.41
N SER A 91 -73.40 -44.19 16.15
CA SER A 91 -74.38 -43.45 15.35
C SER A 91 -74.60 -44.02 13.95
N VAL A 92 -75.86 -44.12 13.53
CA VAL A 92 -76.22 -44.40 12.12
C VAL A 92 -76.44 -43.06 11.40
N ARG A 93 -75.54 -42.69 10.50
CA ARG A 93 -75.57 -41.39 9.79
C ARG A 93 -76.35 -41.43 8.49
N ILE A 94 -76.39 -42.59 7.82
CA ILE A 94 -77.07 -42.76 6.55
C ILE A 94 -77.74 -44.14 6.46
N ILE A 95 -78.95 -44.16 5.92
CA ILE A 95 -79.71 -45.35 5.56
C ILE A 95 -80.09 -45.23 4.09
N ASN A 96 -79.78 -46.26 3.30
CA ASN A 96 -80.19 -46.37 1.90
C ASN A 96 -80.92 -47.70 1.69
N VAL A 97 -82.10 -47.68 1.10
CA VAL A 97 -82.90 -48.88 0.83
C VAL A 97 -82.63 -49.34 -0.60
N VAL A 98 -82.20 -50.59 -0.75
CA VAL A 98 -81.94 -51.23 -2.04
C VAL A 98 -83.27 -51.73 -2.62
N SER A 99 -83.38 -51.82 -3.94
CA SER A 99 -84.63 -52.17 -4.65
C SER A 99 -85.23 -53.54 -4.28
N ASP A 100 -84.44 -54.46 -3.74
CA ASP A 100 -84.86 -55.77 -3.26
C ASP A 100 -85.28 -55.79 -1.77
N GLY A 101 -85.34 -54.62 -1.13
CA GLY A 101 -85.74 -54.47 0.28
C GLY A 101 -84.61 -54.65 1.28
N ARG A 102 -83.37 -54.94 0.84
CA ARG A 102 -82.18 -54.86 1.70
C ARG A 102 -81.85 -53.42 2.06
N ILE A 103 -81.10 -53.25 3.15
CA ILE A 103 -80.86 -51.94 3.74
C ILE A 103 -79.36 -51.75 3.92
N LEU A 104 -78.80 -50.70 3.34
CA LEU A 104 -77.43 -50.26 3.60
C LEU A 104 -77.44 -49.21 4.70
N ILE A 105 -76.57 -49.38 5.69
CA ILE A 105 -76.37 -48.44 6.78
C ILE A 105 -74.91 -47.99 6.82
N GLY A 106 -74.69 -46.72 7.10
CA GLY A 106 -73.36 -46.14 7.28
C GLY A 106 -73.34 -45.19 8.47
N GLY A 107 -72.21 -45.09 9.17
CA GLY A 107 -72.11 -44.22 10.32
C GLY A 107 -70.81 -44.35 11.11
N LEU A 108 -70.90 -44.12 12.42
CA LEU A 108 -69.79 -44.15 13.39
C LEU A 108 -69.75 -45.45 14.20
N PHE A 109 -70.63 -46.42 13.91
CA PHE A 109 -70.68 -47.70 14.61
C PHE A 109 -69.53 -48.61 14.21
N THR A 110 -69.07 -49.44 15.14
CA THR A 110 -68.12 -50.52 14.86
C THR A 110 -68.76 -51.89 14.96
N ASN A 111 -69.90 -51.99 15.66
CA ASN A 111 -70.68 -53.21 15.80
C ASN A 111 -72.14 -53.01 15.40
N TYR A 112 -72.73 -54.07 14.85
CA TYR A 112 -74.16 -54.22 14.65
C TYR A 112 -74.61 -55.56 15.23
N ASN A 113 -75.56 -55.55 16.17
CA ASN A 113 -76.03 -56.73 16.91
C ASN A 113 -74.87 -57.57 17.47
N ASN A 114 -73.89 -56.91 18.11
CA ASN A 114 -72.66 -57.51 18.66
C ASN A 114 -71.72 -58.16 17.62
N THR A 115 -71.96 -57.96 16.32
CA THR A 115 -71.07 -58.39 15.24
C THR A 115 -70.29 -57.19 14.72
N MET A 116 -68.97 -57.31 14.63
CA MET A 116 -68.09 -56.25 14.15
C MET A 116 -68.26 -56.06 12.64
N VAL A 117 -68.63 -54.84 12.21
CA VAL A 117 -68.93 -54.49 10.80
C VAL A 117 -68.24 -53.18 10.37
N ASN A 118 -67.79 -52.35 11.32
CA ASN A 118 -67.00 -51.12 11.09
C ASN A 118 -67.55 -50.17 10.01
N PHE A 119 -68.37 -49.22 10.48
CA PHE A 119 -68.85 -48.01 9.80
C PHE A 119 -69.79 -48.21 8.62
N VAL A 120 -69.88 -49.42 8.05
CA VAL A 120 -70.84 -49.78 7.00
C VAL A 120 -71.41 -51.16 7.26
N ALA A 121 -72.70 -51.34 7.01
CA ALA A 121 -73.28 -52.67 6.96
C ALA A 121 -74.42 -52.78 5.95
N ARG A 122 -74.67 -54.01 5.47
CA ARG A 122 -75.92 -54.35 4.80
C ARG A 122 -76.77 -55.27 5.66
N LEU A 123 -78.05 -54.96 5.74
CA LEU A 123 -79.07 -55.69 6.48
C LEU A 123 -80.10 -56.30 5.53
N ASN A 124 -80.69 -57.41 5.93
CA ASN A 124 -81.89 -57.97 5.34
C ASN A 124 -83.11 -57.08 5.66
N SER A 125 -84.24 -57.34 5.00
CA SER A 125 -85.47 -56.57 5.17
C SER A 125 -86.08 -56.65 6.58
N ASP A 126 -85.72 -57.66 7.37
CA ASP A 126 -86.09 -57.83 8.77
C ASP A 126 -85.11 -57.16 9.75
N GLY A 127 -84.05 -56.51 9.26
CA GLY A 127 -83.03 -55.86 10.08
C GLY A 127 -81.93 -56.80 10.60
N SER A 128 -81.95 -58.09 10.26
CA SER A 128 -80.82 -59.00 10.50
C SER A 128 -79.64 -58.66 9.57
N LEU A 129 -78.40 -59.00 9.97
CA LEU A 129 -77.21 -58.73 9.17
C LEU A 129 -77.18 -59.61 7.89
N ASP A 130 -76.91 -59.03 6.73
CA ASP A 130 -76.73 -59.78 5.48
C ASP A 130 -75.30 -60.35 5.40
N ASN A 131 -75.13 -61.62 5.76
CA ASN A 131 -73.82 -62.28 5.75
C ASN A 131 -73.22 -62.50 4.35
N SER A 132 -73.99 -62.27 3.28
CA SER A 132 -73.46 -62.31 1.90
C SER A 132 -72.71 -61.03 1.51
N PHE A 133 -72.85 -59.95 2.29
CA PHE A 133 -72.17 -58.68 2.04
C PHE A 133 -70.76 -58.70 2.63
N THR A 134 -69.74 -58.80 1.79
CA THR A 134 -68.36 -59.05 2.24
C THR A 134 -67.77 -57.90 3.06
N ALA A 135 -68.28 -56.66 2.90
CA ALA A 135 -67.85 -55.53 3.72
C ALA A 135 -68.35 -55.60 5.17
N ASN A 136 -69.33 -56.47 5.49
CA ASN A 136 -69.74 -56.73 6.87
C ASN A 136 -68.68 -57.51 7.68
N ALA A 137 -67.72 -58.15 7.02
CA ALA A 137 -66.79 -59.05 7.68
C ALA A 137 -65.42 -58.39 7.91
N THR A 138 -64.97 -58.39 9.16
CA THR A 138 -63.61 -57.98 9.55
C THR A 138 -62.69 -59.19 9.63
N GLY A 139 -61.61 -59.24 8.84
CA GLY A 139 -60.63 -60.33 8.89
C GLY A 139 -60.01 -60.71 7.54
N VAL A 140 -59.35 -61.87 7.47
CA VAL A 140 -58.81 -62.40 6.20
C VAL A 140 -59.89 -63.19 5.48
N ILE A 141 -60.32 -62.72 4.31
CA ILE A 141 -61.22 -63.46 3.40
C ILE A 141 -60.42 -63.85 2.17
N SER A 142 -60.33 -65.15 1.89
CA SER A 142 -59.60 -65.69 0.73
C SER A 142 -58.15 -65.20 0.62
N GLY A 143 -57.43 -65.14 1.75
CA GLY A 143 -56.02 -64.71 1.79
C GLY A 143 -55.80 -63.20 1.68
N VAL A 144 -56.86 -62.40 1.54
CA VAL A 144 -56.80 -60.94 1.57
C VAL A 144 -57.25 -60.46 2.94
N THR A 145 -56.39 -59.72 3.65
CA THR A 145 -56.77 -58.95 4.83
C THR A 145 -57.81 -57.90 4.41
N ASN A 146 -59.09 -58.21 4.63
CA ASN A 146 -60.16 -57.22 4.51
C ASN A 146 -60.04 -56.27 5.71
N VAL A 147 -59.18 -55.26 5.55
CA VAL A 147 -59.12 -54.14 6.48
C VAL A 147 -60.42 -53.37 6.28
N ALA A 148 -61.28 -53.43 7.28
CA ALA A 148 -62.50 -52.66 7.32
C ALA A 148 -62.22 -51.16 7.15
N LEU A 149 -63.26 -50.37 6.87
CA LEU A 149 -63.14 -48.91 6.90
C LEU A 149 -62.47 -48.48 8.20
N ASP A 150 -61.53 -47.55 8.10
CA ASP A 150 -60.77 -47.04 9.24
C ASP A 150 -61.48 -45.86 9.93
N ASN A 151 -62.57 -45.35 9.35
CA ASN A 151 -63.35 -44.25 9.91
C ASN A 151 -64.78 -44.20 9.29
N ALA A 152 -65.57 -43.24 9.75
CA ALA A 152 -67.00 -43.13 9.51
C ALA A 152 -67.43 -42.99 8.04
N VAL A 153 -68.62 -43.52 7.75
CA VAL A 153 -69.37 -43.31 6.49
C VAL A 153 -70.50 -42.32 6.72
N TYR A 154 -70.55 -41.27 5.91
CA TYR A 154 -71.60 -40.24 5.98
C TYR A 154 -72.59 -40.32 4.83
N ALA A 155 -72.19 -40.87 3.69
CA ALA A 155 -73.01 -40.95 2.50
C ALA A 155 -72.92 -42.32 1.84
N ILE A 156 -74.06 -42.82 1.37
CA ILE A 156 -74.19 -44.03 0.57
C ILE A 156 -75.15 -43.74 -0.58
N THR A 157 -74.76 -44.04 -1.82
CA THR A 157 -75.64 -44.01 -2.98
C THR A 157 -75.40 -45.23 -3.86
N LEU A 158 -76.40 -45.60 -4.66
CA LEU A 158 -76.30 -46.66 -5.66
C LEU A 158 -76.09 -46.07 -7.04
N GLN A 159 -75.34 -46.77 -7.87
CA GLN A 159 -75.29 -46.58 -9.32
C GLN A 159 -76.31 -47.50 -10.01
N ASP A 160 -76.67 -47.18 -11.25
CA ASP A 160 -77.65 -47.95 -12.04
C ASP A 160 -77.21 -49.39 -12.32
N ASP A 161 -75.90 -49.66 -12.28
CA ASP A 161 -75.33 -51.01 -12.42
C ASP A 161 -75.29 -51.81 -11.10
N GLY A 162 -75.87 -51.26 -10.02
CA GLY A 162 -75.92 -51.90 -8.71
C GLY A 162 -74.64 -51.76 -7.88
N LYS A 163 -73.64 -51.01 -8.35
CA LYS A 163 -72.48 -50.64 -7.53
C LYS A 163 -72.85 -49.65 -6.44
N ILE A 164 -72.10 -49.68 -5.35
CA ILE A 164 -72.37 -48.89 -4.14
C ILE A 164 -71.26 -47.87 -3.97
N LEU A 165 -71.59 -46.59 -3.90
CA LEU A 165 -70.64 -45.50 -3.61
C LEU A 165 -70.73 -45.12 -2.14
N LEU A 166 -69.57 -45.04 -1.50
CA LEU A 166 -69.43 -44.60 -0.11
C LEU A 166 -68.65 -43.28 -0.06
N GLY A 167 -69.15 -42.36 0.75
CA GLY A 167 -68.48 -41.10 1.11
C GLY A 167 -68.39 -40.97 2.62
N GLY A 168 -67.25 -40.49 3.12
CA GLY A 168 -67.07 -40.36 4.56
C GLY A 168 -65.73 -39.74 4.94
N ASP A 169 -65.23 -40.14 6.10
CA ASP A 169 -63.96 -39.66 6.68
C ASP A 169 -62.90 -40.78 6.78
N PHE A 170 -63.06 -41.86 6.01
CA PHE A 170 -62.10 -42.95 5.91
C PHE A 170 -60.91 -42.59 5.01
N SER A 171 -59.76 -43.21 5.26
CA SER A 171 -58.55 -43.10 4.44
C SER A 171 -58.18 -44.43 3.78
N LYS A 172 -58.78 -45.54 4.22
CA LYS A 172 -58.50 -46.88 3.71
C LYS A 172 -59.77 -47.71 3.61
N PHE A 173 -59.80 -48.60 2.62
CA PHE A 173 -60.82 -49.64 2.53
C PHE A 173 -60.30 -50.85 1.76
N GLY A 174 -60.43 -52.06 2.32
CA GLY A 174 -59.98 -53.29 1.66
C GLY A 174 -58.46 -53.36 1.47
N GLY A 175 -57.69 -52.77 2.40
CA GLY A 175 -56.22 -52.79 2.40
C GLY A 175 -55.56 -51.80 1.44
N VAL A 176 -56.33 -50.97 0.73
CA VAL A 176 -55.81 -49.96 -0.22
C VAL A 176 -56.23 -48.54 0.18
N THR A 177 -55.46 -47.55 -0.26
CA THR A 177 -55.70 -46.12 0.00
C THR A 177 -57.01 -45.68 -0.64
N ARG A 178 -57.90 -45.08 0.16
CA ARG A 178 -59.20 -44.54 -0.24
C ARG A 178 -59.49 -43.27 0.52
N ASN A 179 -59.06 -42.15 -0.02
CA ASN A 179 -59.29 -40.86 0.62
C ASN A 179 -60.73 -40.41 0.41
N ARG A 180 -61.57 -40.71 1.42
CA ARG A 180 -62.91 -40.14 1.64
C ARG A 180 -64.00 -40.59 0.68
N ILE A 181 -63.65 -41.31 -0.39
CA ILE A 181 -64.58 -41.89 -1.36
C ILE A 181 -64.12 -43.29 -1.78
N THR A 182 -65.08 -44.21 -1.94
CA THR A 182 -64.82 -45.52 -2.54
C THR A 182 -66.07 -46.07 -3.22
N ARG A 183 -65.87 -47.09 -4.07
CA ARG A 183 -66.93 -47.81 -4.74
C ARG A 183 -66.81 -49.30 -4.48
N LEU A 184 -67.94 -49.95 -4.23
CA LEU A 184 -68.07 -51.37 -3.99
C LEU A 184 -68.89 -52.01 -5.11
N ASN A 185 -68.62 -53.29 -5.35
CA ASN A 185 -69.53 -54.16 -6.08
C ASN A 185 -70.80 -54.41 -5.25
N SER A 186 -71.85 -54.93 -5.90
CA SER A 186 -73.12 -55.23 -5.25
C SER A 186 -73.01 -56.28 -4.14
N ASN A 187 -71.93 -57.06 -4.05
CA ASN A 187 -71.67 -57.98 -2.94
C ASN A 187 -70.84 -57.35 -1.80
N GLY A 188 -70.44 -56.08 -1.91
CA GLY A 188 -69.63 -55.37 -0.92
C GLY A 188 -68.12 -55.50 -1.09
N SER A 189 -67.64 -56.21 -2.10
CA SER A 189 -66.20 -56.22 -2.38
C SER A 189 -65.78 -54.90 -3.02
N VAL A 190 -64.52 -54.49 -2.81
CA VAL A 190 -63.93 -53.32 -3.47
C VAL A 190 -64.12 -53.42 -4.98
N ASP A 191 -64.57 -52.34 -5.62
CA ASP A 191 -64.52 -52.23 -7.08
C ASP A 191 -63.18 -51.58 -7.53
N PRO A 192 -62.24 -52.35 -8.12
CA PRO A 192 -60.97 -51.83 -8.61
C PRO A 192 -61.07 -51.24 -10.01
N SER A 193 -62.27 -51.10 -10.59
CA SER A 193 -62.44 -50.57 -11.95
C SER A 193 -62.56 -49.05 -12.00
N ILE A 194 -62.41 -48.33 -10.88
CA ILE A 194 -62.43 -46.87 -10.84
C ILE A 194 -61.19 -46.34 -10.13
N ASN A 195 -60.70 -45.21 -10.64
CA ASN A 195 -59.57 -44.52 -10.06
C ASN A 195 -60.02 -43.15 -9.55
N PHE A 196 -60.11 -43.01 -8.23
CA PHE A 196 -60.46 -41.75 -7.59
C PHE A 196 -59.27 -40.78 -7.47
N GLY A 197 -58.07 -41.17 -7.89
CA GLY A 197 -56.85 -40.38 -7.69
C GLY A 197 -56.44 -40.38 -6.22
N THR A 198 -55.82 -39.29 -5.78
CA THR A 198 -55.51 -39.04 -4.36
C THR A 198 -56.73 -38.59 -3.54
N GLY A 199 -57.91 -38.43 -4.16
CA GLY A 199 -59.18 -38.19 -3.49
C GLY A 199 -59.33 -36.80 -2.89
N ALA A 200 -60.23 -36.68 -1.91
CA ALA A 200 -60.55 -35.41 -1.23
C ALA A 200 -59.66 -35.20 0.02
N ASN A 201 -59.28 -33.95 0.31
CA ASN A 201 -58.42 -33.62 1.47
C ASN A 201 -59.16 -33.59 2.83
N SER A 202 -60.48 -33.71 2.84
CA SER A 202 -61.32 -33.75 4.05
C SER A 202 -62.60 -34.55 3.76
N PHE A 203 -63.44 -34.76 4.78
CA PHE A 203 -64.59 -35.68 4.70
C PHE A 203 -65.54 -35.37 3.53
N VAL A 204 -66.08 -36.43 2.92
CA VAL A 204 -67.20 -36.36 1.98
C VAL A 204 -68.48 -36.63 2.78
N GLY A 205 -69.32 -35.61 2.93
CA GLY A 205 -70.54 -35.67 3.74
C GLY A 205 -71.79 -36.09 2.96
N ALA A 206 -71.80 -35.85 1.64
CA ALA A 206 -72.91 -36.17 0.77
C ALA A 206 -72.40 -36.64 -0.59
N ILE A 207 -73.09 -37.63 -1.17
CA ILE A 207 -72.89 -38.10 -2.54
C ILE A 207 -74.27 -38.23 -3.19
N LEU A 208 -74.36 -37.78 -4.44
CA LEU A 208 -75.52 -37.92 -5.30
C LEU A 208 -75.07 -38.41 -6.67
N MET A 209 -75.82 -39.36 -7.24
CA MET A 209 -75.70 -39.70 -8.65
C MET A 209 -76.51 -38.72 -9.51
N GLN A 210 -75.86 -38.13 -10.50
CA GLN A 210 -76.46 -37.24 -11.48
C GLN A 210 -76.20 -37.81 -12.88
N ARG A 211 -77.19 -37.75 -13.78
CA ARG A 211 -76.95 -38.03 -15.20
C ARG A 211 -76.60 -36.74 -15.95
N SER A 212 -75.57 -36.80 -16.79
CA SER A 212 -75.20 -35.69 -17.68
C SER A 212 -76.23 -35.52 -18.81
N ALA A 213 -76.12 -34.43 -19.59
CA ALA A 213 -76.92 -34.23 -20.79
C ALA A 213 -76.72 -35.34 -21.85
N LEU A 214 -75.58 -36.06 -21.79
CA LEU A 214 -75.27 -37.21 -22.63
C LEU A 214 -75.64 -38.55 -21.96
N ASN A 215 -76.46 -38.50 -20.91
CA ASN A 215 -76.93 -39.68 -20.19
C ASN A 215 -75.81 -40.50 -19.52
N VAL A 216 -74.68 -39.87 -19.18
CA VAL A 216 -73.56 -40.50 -18.47
C VAL A 216 -73.73 -40.27 -16.97
N GLU A 217 -73.58 -41.32 -16.17
CA GLU A 217 -73.56 -41.21 -14.72
C GLU A 217 -72.34 -40.40 -14.22
N GLN A 218 -72.63 -39.42 -13.38
CA GLN A 218 -71.68 -38.54 -12.73
C GLN A 218 -71.89 -38.60 -11.23
N ILE A 219 -70.78 -38.62 -10.50
CA ILE A 219 -70.77 -38.60 -9.04
C ILE A 219 -70.64 -37.14 -8.63
N VAL A 220 -71.67 -36.58 -8.02
CA VAL A 220 -71.62 -35.26 -7.38
C VAL A 220 -71.40 -35.49 -5.89
N MET A 221 -70.37 -34.87 -5.34
CA MET A 221 -69.98 -35.09 -3.95
C MET A 221 -69.72 -33.75 -3.28
N ALA A 222 -70.15 -33.62 -2.04
CA ALA A 222 -69.99 -32.44 -1.20
C ALA A 222 -69.55 -32.80 0.21
N GLY A 223 -68.85 -31.90 0.89
CA GLY A 223 -68.34 -32.15 2.24
C GLY A 223 -67.43 -31.05 2.76
N GLY A 224 -66.52 -31.39 3.67
CA GLY A 224 -65.58 -30.45 4.27
C GLY A 224 -64.30 -30.21 3.45
N PHE A 225 -64.17 -30.82 2.27
CA PHE A 225 -62.95 -30.76 1.46
C PHE A 225 -62.82 -29.44 0.70
N THR A 226 -61.59 -28.93 0.63
CA THR A 226 -61.23 -27.74 -0.14
C THR A 226 -60.38 -28.08 -1.36
N SER A 227 -59.95 -29.34 -1.49
CA SER A 227 -59.26 -29.84 -2.67
C SER A 227 -59.63 -31.29 -2.99
N TYR A 228 -59.57 -31.62 -4.28
CA TYR A 228 -59.71 -32.97 -4.81
C TYR A 228 -58.56 -33.24 -5.78
N ASN A 229 -57.81 -34.32 -5.59
CA ASN A 229 -56.58 -34.61 -6.35
C ASN A 229 -55.57 -33.44 -6.36
N GLY A 230 -55.47 -32.72 -5.24
CA GLY A 230 -54.62 -31.52 -5.12
C GLY A 230 -55.15 -30.27 -5.84
N THR A 231 -56.25 -30.38 -6.60
CA THR A 231 -56.90 -29.24 -7.26
C THR A 231 -57.91 -28.59 -6.31
N ALA A 232 -57.85 -27.27 -6.15
CA ALA A 232 -58.79 -26.54 -5.28
C ALA A 232 -60.24 -26.64 -5.81
N VAL A 233 -61.18 -26.85 -4.88
CA VAL A 233 -62.63 -26.93 -5.14
C VAL A 233 -63.39 -26.31 -3.96
N ASN A 234 -64.57 -25.77 -4.21
CA ASN A 234 -65.38 -25.09 -3.18
C ASN A 234 -66.34 -26.07 -2.50
N TYR A 235 -65.82 -27.05 -1.75
CA TYR A 235 -66.62 -28.01 -0.96
C TYR A 235 -67.53 -28.96 -1.73
N ILE A 236 -67.59 -28.82 -3.05
CA ILE A 236 -68.36 -29.66 -3.97
C ILE A 236 -67.52 -29.95 -5.22
N THR A 237 -67.58 -31.18 -5.71
CA THR A 237 -66.95 -31.55 -6.99
C THR A 237 -67.81 -32.59 -7.71
N ARG A 238 -67.51 -32.76 -9.01
CA ARG A 238 -68.17 -33.72 -9.88
C ARG A 238 -67.13 -34.61 -10.54
N LEU A 239 -67.32 -35.92 -10.44
CA LEU A 239 -66.47 -36.93 -11.04
C LEU A 239 -67.25 -37.72 -12.09
N ASN A 240 -66.54 -38.30 -13.06
CA ASN A 240 -67.13 -39.28 -13.95
C ASN A 240 -67.34 -40.60 -13.17
N GLY A 241 -68.55 -41.14 -13.18
CA GLY A 241 -68.90 -42.36 -12.44
C GLY A 241 -68.59 -43.66 -13.19
N GLY A 242 -67.94 -43.58 -14.36
CA GLY A 242 -67.65 -44.74 -15.21
C GLY A 242 -66.46 -45.58 -14.73
N SER A 243 -66.44 -46.86 -15.14
CA SER A 243 -65.27 -47.72 -14.96
C SER A 243 -64.18 -47.40 -15.98
N LEU A 244 -62.93 -47.38 -15.53
CA LEU A 244 -61.71 -47.27 -16.31
C LEU A 244 -61.11 -48.67 -16.52
N ALA A 245 -61.02 -49.10 -17.78
CA ALA A 245 -60.46 -50.40 -18.13
C ALA A 245 -58.93 -50.45 -18.00
N GLY A 246 -58.40 -51.66 -17.80
CA GLY A 246 -56.96 -51.92 -17.71
C GLY A 246 -56.36 -51.59 -16.35
N GLY A 247 -55.04 -51.78 -16.22
CA GLY A 247 -54.33 -51.50 -14.96
C GLY A 247 -53.49 -50.23 -14.98
N GLY A 248 -53.79 -49.28 -15.88
CA GLY A 248 -53.28 -47.91 -15.79
C GLY A 248 -51.81 -47.76 -16.10
N LYS A 249 -51.26 -46.60 -15.71
CA LYS A 249 -49.87 -46.20 -15.89
C LYS A 249 -49.31 -45.70 -14.57
N LEU A 250 -47.99 -45.78 -14.39
CA LEU A 250 -47.30 -45.29 -13.18
C LEU A 250 -46.44 -44.08 -13.50
N GLU A 251 -46.52 -43.06 -12.65
CA GLU A 251 -45.94 -41.73 -12.85
C GLU A 251 -45.46 -41.16 -11.52
N PHE A 252 -44.34 -40.44 -11.48
CA PHE A 252 -44.04 -39.60 -10.33
C PHE A 252 -45.11 -38.53 -10.17
N THR A 253 -45.48 -38.21 -8.93
CA THR A 253 -46.47 -37.15 -8.66
C THR A 253 -45.94 -35.75 -8.96
N ALA A 254 -44.62 -35.59 -9.07
CA ALA A 254 -43.94 -34.35 -9.39
C ALA A 254 -42.68 -34.63 -10.22
N ALA A 255 -42.31 -33.67 -11.08
CA ALA A 255 -41.04 -33.72 -11.80
C ALA A 255 -39.84 -33.40 -10.89
N ASN A 256 -40.07 -32.64 -9.82
CA ASN A 256 -39.04 -32.22 -8.87
C ASN A 256 -39.50 -32.49 -7.43
N PHE A 257 -38.62 -33.09 -6.65
CA PHE A 257 -38.74 -33.24 -5.21
C PHE A 257 -37.58 -32.48 -4.54
N SER A 258 -37.76 -32.07 -3.29
CA SER A 258 -36.72 -31.40 -2.53
C SER A 258 -36.75 -31.81 -1.07
N ILE A 259 -35.58 -31.90 -0.46
CA ILE A 259 -35.42 -32.21 0.97
C ILE A 259 -34.22 -31.41 1.50
N VAL A 260 -34.33 -30.89 2.71
CA VAL A 260 -33.17 -30.35 3.44
C VAL A 260 -32.36 -31.51 4.00
N GLU A 261 -31.03 -31.52 3.90
CA GLU A 261 -30.21 -32.67 4.27
C GLU A 261 -30.31 -33.06 5.76
N ALA A 262 -30.58 -32.11 6.66
CA ALA A 262 -30.93 -32.41 8.05
C ALA A 262 -32.20 -33.28 8.20
N ASN A 263 -33.11 -33.25 7.21
CA ASN A 263 -34.25 -34.16 7.13
C ASN A 263 -33.82 -35.46 6.45
N THR A 264 -33.42 -36.43 7.27
CA THR A 264 -32.79 -37.70 6.89
C THR A 264 -33.55 -38.60 5.91
N ASN A 265 -34.81 -38.32 5.55
CA ASN A 265 -35.58 -39.16 4.64
C ASN A 265 -36.44 -38.32 3.67
N ALA A 266 -36.11 -38.39 2.38
CA ALA A 266 -36.95 -37.86 1.31
C ALA A 266 -38.06 -38.87 0.95
N THR A 267 -39.31 -38.41 0.92
CA THR A 267 -40.45 -39.22 0.46
C THR A 267 -40.74 -38.94 -1.00
N ILE A 268 -40.62 -39.97 -1.83
CA ILE A 268 -40.89 -39.91 -3.27
C ILE A 268 -42.19 -40.63 -3.57
N SER A 269 -43.20 -39.90 -4.03
CA SER A 269 -44.52 -40.46 -4.35
C SER A 269 -44.69 -40.80 -5.83
N VAL A 270 -45.28 -41.96 -6.09
CA VAL A 270 -45.66 -42.45 -7.42
C VAL A 270 -47.15 -42.72 -7.43
N ILE A 271 -47.82 -42.22 -8.47
CA ILE A 271 -49.26 -42.32 -8.67
C ILE A 271 -49.58 -43.24 -9.84
N ARG A 272 -50.66 -44.00 -9.70
CA ARG A 272 -51.28 -44.80 -10.75
C ARG A 272 -52.38 -44.00 -11.43
N THR A 273 -52.23 -43.74 -12.74
CA THR A 273 -53.20 -43.01 -13.57
C THR A 273 -53.98 -43.97 -14.48
N GLY A 274 -55.21 -43.62 -14.85
CA GLY A 274 -56.06 -44.50 -15.66
C GLY A 274 -56.65 -45.66 -14.85
N GLY A 275 -56.77 -46.85 -15.45
CA GLY A 275 -57.40 -48.02 -14.83
C GLY A 275 -56.62 -48.58 -13.63
N THR A 276 -57.34 -49.19 -12.69
CA THR A 276 -56.79 -49.73 -11.43
C THR A 276 -57.00 -51.25 -11.30
N ALA A 277 -57.36 -51.92 -12.40
CA ALA A 277 -57.54 -53.37 -12.42
C ALA A 277 -56.20 -54.11 -12.37
N GLY A 278 -56.14 -55.25 -11.67
CA GLY A 278 -54.93 -56.05 -11.55
C GLY A 278 -53.81 -55.37 -10.76
N TYR A 279 -52.73 -56.12 -10.54
CA TYR A 279 -51.51 -55.57 -9.93
C TYR A 279 -50.75 -54.77 -10.98
N ALA A 280 -50.24 -53.60 -10.58
CA ALA A 280 -49.27 -52.84 -11.36
C ALA A 280 -47.95 -52.75 -10.59
N THR A 281 -46.83 -52.94 -11.27
CA THR A 281 -45.51 -52.88 -10.66
C THR A 281 -44.53 -52.07 -11.49
N ASN A 282 -43.52 -51.50 -10.83
CA ASN A 282 -42.35 -50.95 -11.48
C ASN A 282 -41.14 -51.08 -10.55
N THR A 283 -39.95 -51.01 -11.13
CA THR A 283 -38.71 -50.81 -10.39
C THR A 283 -38.50 -49.33 -10.13
N PHE A 284 -38.23 -48.96 -8.88
CA PHE A 284 -37.75 -47.64 -8.51
C PHE A 284 -36.22 -47.62 -8.52
N ASN A 285 -35.63 -46.76 -9.33
CA ASN A 285 -34.19 -46.59 -9.42
C ASN A 285 -33.82 -45.15 -9.07
N THR A 286 -32.71 -45.02 -8.34
CA THR A 286 -31.96 -43.76 -8.29
C THR A 286 -30.75 -43.88 -9.20
N LEU A 287 -30.42 -42.79 -9.87
CA LEU A 287 -29.20 -42.61 -10.62
C LEU A 287 -28.50 -41.39 -10.03
N ASP A 288 -27.18 -41.47 -9.92
CA ASP A 288 -26.41 -40.36 -9.40
C ASP A 288 -26.58 -39.12 -10.29
N GLY A 289 -26.85 -37.99 -9.64
CA GLY A 289 -26.78 -36.67 -10.24
C GLY A 289 -25.47 -36.02 -9.82
N THR A 290 -25.55 -34.89 -9.12
CA THR A 290 -24.38 -34.36 -8.38
C THR A 290 -24.20 -35.03 -7.02
N ALA A 291 -25.22 -35.73 -6.50
CA ALA A 291 -25.13 -36.59 -5.33
C ALA A 291 -24.80 -38.04 -5.73
N THR A 292 -24.06 -38.72 -4.86
CA THR A 292 -23.57 -40.10 -5.03
C THR A 292 -24.20 -41.05 -4.01
N ASN A 293 -24.74 -42.18 -4.46
CA ASN A 293 -25.29 -43.23 -3.59
C ASN A 293 -24.21 -43.83 -2.69
N GLY A 294 -24.53 -44.08 -1.43
CA GLY A 294 -23.60 -44.57 -0.41
C GLY A 294 -22.74 -43.48 0.24
N VAL A 295 -22.81 -42.23 -0.26
CA VAL A 295 -22.09 -41.08 0.31
C VAL A 295 -23.09 -40.04 0.79
N HIS A 296 -23.85 -39.46 -0.14
CA HIS A 296 -24.77 -38.34 0.15
C HIS A 296 -26.20 -38.83 0.40
N TYR A 297 -26.56 -39.98 -0.18
CA TYR A 297 -27.86 -40.61 -0.01
C TYR A 297 -27.72 -42.12 -0.06
N PHE A 298 -28.71 -42.82 0.50
CA PHE A 298 -28.84 -44.26 0.44
C PHE A 298 -30.22 -44.60 -0.10
N THR A 299 -30.25 -45.46 -1.11
CA THR A 299 -31.50 -46.08 -1.58
C THR A 299 -31.43 -47.58 -1.41
N ASN A 300 -32.55 -48.19 -1.04
CA ASN A 300 -32.77 -49.60 -1.25
C ASN A 300 -33.51 -49.76 -2.58
N PHE A 301 -33.13 -50.76 -3.39
CA PHE A 301 -33.93 -51.10 -4.56
C PHE A 301 -35.30 -51.60 -4.10
N VAL A 302 -36.37 -50.97 -4.59
CA VAL A 302 -37.74 -51.35 -4.24
C VAL A 302 -38.51 -51.56 -5.53
N THR A 303 -39.05 -52.76 -5.69
CA THR A 303 -40.17 -52.99 -6.59
C THR A 303 -41.40 -52.35 -5.95
N MET A 304 -41.92 -51.30 -6.56
CA MET A 304 -43.20 -50.74 -6.15
C MET A 304 -44.32 -51.62 -6.66
N VAL A 305 -45.24 -51.99 -5.76
CA VAL A 305 -46.38 -52.85 -6.05
C VAL A 305 -47.66 -52.10 -5.72
N PHE A 306 -48.51 -51.93 -6.72
CA PHE A 306 -49.85 -51.37 -6.61
C PHE A 306 -50.87 -52.52 -6.74
N PRO A 307 -51.47 -52.97 -5.63
CA PRO A 307 -52.60 -53.90 -5.69
C PRO A 307 -53.77 -53.36 -6.54
N PRO A 308 -54.72 -54.22 -6.94
CA PRO A 308 -55.95 -53.77 -7.60
C PRO A 308 -56.65 -52.67 -6.77
N GLY A 309 -56.91 -51.53 -7.39
CA GLY A 309 -57.56 -50.39 -6.73
C GLY A 309 -56.66 -49.49 -5.90
N GLU A 310 -55.35 -49.77 -5.76
CA GLU A 310 -54.37 -48.87 -5.14
C GLU A 310 -53.91 -47.79 -6.13
N VAL A 311 -53.78 -46.56 -5.66
CA VAL A 311 -53.51 -45.39 -6.51
C VAL A 311 -52.21 -44.68 -6.16
N LEU A 312 -51.70 -44.81 -4.93
CA LEU A 312 -50.52 -44.07 -4.47
C LEU A 312 -49.57 -45.01 -3.73
N GLN A 313 -48.29 -44.95 -4.07
CA GLN A 313 -47.20 -45.57 -3.30
C GLN A 313 -46.08 -44.57 -3.10
N THR A 314 -45.28 -44.80 -2.05
CA THR A 314 -44.14 -43.94 -1.71
C THR A 314 -42.88 -44.77 -1.52
N ALA A 315 -41.77 -44.28 -2.06
CA ALA A 315 -40.43 -44.76 -1.75
C ALA A 315 -39.73 -43.76 -0.82
N LEU A 316 -38.86 -44.25 0.06
CA LEU A 316 -38.00 -43.42 0.90
C LEU A 316 -36.57 -43.46 0.37
N ILE A 317 -35.94 -42.29 0.26
CA ILE A 317 -34.50 -42.15 0.05
C ILE A 317 -33.92 -41.56 1.33
N THR A 318 -32.99 -42.28 1.96
CA THR A 318 -32.30 -41.78 3.15
C THR A 318 -31.21 -40.81 2.73
N ILE A 319 -31.13 -39.65 3.40
CA ILE A 319 -30.17 -38.58 3.13
C ILE A 319 -29.11 -38.58 4.22
N THR A 320 -27.85 -38.45 3.83
CA THR A 320 -26.73 -38.25 4.75
C THR A 320 -26.67 -36.77 5.10
N ASN A 321 -26.87 -36.44 6.38
CA ASN A 321 -26.60 -35.10 6.88
C ASN A 321 -25.11 -34.97 7.23
N ASP A 322 -24.46 -33.92 6.77
CA ASP A 322 -23.10 -33.60 7.19
C ASP A 322 -23.03 -32.21 7.88
N ALA A 323 -21.85 -31.59 7.89
CA ALA A 323 -21.62 -30.29 8.52
C ALA A 323 -20.77 -29.38 7.61
N ILE A 324 -20.67 -29.74 6.34
CA ILE A 324 -19.78 -29.17 5.34
C ILE A 324 -20.63 -28.29 4.42
N VAL A 325 -20.37 -26.98 4.48
CA VAL A 325 -20.97 -26.04 3.54
C VAL A 325 -20.64 -26.42 2.09
N ASN A 326 -21.65 -26.83 1.35
CA ASN A 326 -21.55 -27.21 -0.06
C ASN A 326 -22.75 -26.67 -0.85
N SER A 327 -22.76 -26.90 -2.17
CA SER A 327 -23.90 -26.58 -3.01
C SER A 327 -24.95 -27.69 -2.95
N ASP A 328 -26.23 -27.34 -3.04
CA ASP A 328 -27.32 -28.30 -3.20
C ASP A 328 -26.99 -29.39 -4.23
N ARG A 329 -27.36 -30.63 -3.89
CA ARG A 329 -27.05 -31.80 -4.69
C ARG A 329 -28.30 -32.41 -5.30
N THR A 330 -28.15 -33.14 -6.41
CA THR A 330 -29.27 -33.76 -7.11
C THR A 330 -29.13 -35.26 -7.22
N VAL A 331 -30.28 -35.94 -7.14
CA VAL A 331 -30.44 -37.37 -7.40
C VAL A 331 -31.45 -37.52 -8.53
N ASN A 332 -31.07 -38.22 -9.61
CA ASN A 332 -31.97 -38.51 -10.71
C ASN A 332 -32.83 -39.73 -10.35
N LEU A 333 -34.14 -39.64 -10.54
CA LEU A 333 -35.10 -40.67 -10.19
C LEU A 333 -35.70 -41.26 -11.47
N LEU A 334 -35.77 -42.59 -11.54
CA LEU A 334 -36.33 -43.30 -12.68
C LEU A 334 -37.26 -44.42 -12.19
N ILE A 335 -38.49 -44.41 -12.69
CA ILE A 335 -39.35 -45.59 -12.66
C ILE A 335 -39.28 -46.32 -14.00
N ALA A 336 -38.98 -47.62 -13.95
CA ALA A 336 -38.82 -48.47 -15.13
C ALA A 336 -39.38 -49.88 -14.89
N GLY A 337 -39.39 -50.72 -15.93
CA GLY A 337 -39.83 -52.11 -15.80
C GLY A 337 -41.32 -52.25 -15.47
N PHE A 338 -42.16 -51.38 -16.07
CA PHE A 338 -43.59 -51.39 -15.82
C PHE A 338 -44.21 -52.73 -16.24
N ALA A 339 -44.88 -53.41 -15.30
CA ALA A 339 -45.61 -54.64 -15.54
C ALA A 339 -47.02 -54.57 -14.92
N ASN A 340 -47.95 -55.29 -15.55
CA ASN A 340 -49.35 -55.30 -15.14
C ASN A 340 -49.97 -56.68 -15.37
N SER A 341 -50.78 -57.17 -14.44
CA SER A 341 -51.46 -58.47 -14.51
C SER A 341 -52.95 -58.41 -14.91
N ALA A 342 -53.45 -57.26 -15.37
CA ALA A 342 -54.81 -57.12 -15.92
C ALA A 342 -54.96 -57.86 -17.27
N ALA A 343 -55.53 -59.08 -17.27
CA ALA A 343 -55.76 -59.88 -18.47
C ALA A 343 -56.69 -59.22 -19.53
N PRO A 344 -56.59 -59.54 -20.84
CA PRO A 344 -55.39 -59.77 -21.64
C PRO A 344 -55.44 -58.86 -22.90
N SER A 345 -55.05 -57.60 -22.77
CA SER A 345 -54.82 -56.67 -23.90
C SER A 345 -54.03 -55.47 -23.39
N ILE A 346 -52.83 -55.72 -22.84
CA ILE A 346 -52.03 -54.69 -22.19
C ILE A 346 -51.04 -54.11 -23.20
N ILE A 347 -51.30 -52.89 -23.64
CA ILE A 347 -50.20 -52.00 -24.01
C ILE A 347 -49.53 -51.58 -22.70
N THR A 348 -48.34 -52.12 -22.42
CA THR A 348 -47.48 -51.67 -21.31
C THR A 348 -46.91 -50.30 -21.67
N THR A 349 -47.75 -49.27 -21.59
CA THR A 349 -47.27 -47.90 -21.74
C THR A 349 -46.91 -47.37 -20.37
N ASN A 350 -45.67 -46.94 -20.25
CA ASN A 350 -45.26 -46.10 -19.13
C ASN A 350 -46.15 -44.86 -19.06
N GLY A 351 -46.25 -44.30 -17.85
CA GLY A 351 -46.83 -42.99 -17.67
C GLY A 351 -45.97 -41.88 -18.27
N ASN A 352 -46.48 -40.66 -18.25
CA ASN A 352 -45.79 -39.54 -18.89
C ASN A 352 -44.61 -39.02 -18.04
N GLN A 353 -44.70 -39.12 -16.71
CA GLN A 353 -43.65 -38.68 -15.79
C GLN A 353 -42.86 -39.86 -15.20
N THR A 354 -42.04 -40.53 -16.01
CA THR A 354 -41.18 -41.64 -15.53
C THR A 354 -39.84 -41.23 -14.95
N ASN A 355 -39.46 -39.97 -15.10
CA ASN A 355 -38.23 -39.40 -14.56
C ASN A 355 -38.58 -38.25 -13.61
N ALA A 356 -37.78 -38.06 -12.57
CA ALA A 356 -37.87 -36.91 -11.69
C ALA A 356 -36.49 -36.58 -11.11
N VAL A 357 -36.35 -35.43 -10.45
CA VAL A 357 -35.12 -35.05 -9.75
C VAL A 357 -35.44 -34.78 -8.29
N LEU A 358 -34.68 -35.38 -7.37
CA LEU A 358 -34.65 -34.99 -5.97
C LEU A 358 -33.48 -34.02 -5.75
N THR A 359 -33.77 -32.84 -5.21
CA THR A 359 -32.75 -31.87 -4.76
C THR A 359 -32.55 -32.01 -3.25
N ILE A 360 -31.33 -32.32 -2.84
CA ILE A 360 -30.85 -32.30 -1.46
C ILE A 360 -30.30 -30.90 -1.21
N ILE A 361 -31.01 -30.15 -0.38
CA ILE A 361 -30.70 -28.76 -0.04
C ILE A 361 -29.73 -28.76 1.13
N ASN A 362 -28.60 -28.08 0.96
CA ASN A 362 -27.59 -27.96 2.02
C ASN A 362 -28.03 -26.92 3.05
N ASP A 363 -28.21 -27.32 4.31
CA ASP A 363 -28.53 -26.40 5.42
C ASP A 363 -27.33 -26.01 6.29
N ASP A 364 -26.14 -26.47 5.94
CA ASP A 364 -24.92 -26.11 6.66
C ASP A 364 -24.49 -24.66 6.46
N ALA A 365 -24.06 -24.05 7.56
CA ALA A 365 -23.56 -22.69 7.62
C ALA A 365 -22.32 -22.60 8.52
N ILE A 366 -21.50 -21.56 8.32
CA ILE A 366 -20.35 -21.23 9.17
C ILE A 366 -20.55 -19.82 9.73
N LEU A 367 -20.29 -19.64 11.04
CA LEU A 367 -20.21 -18.33 11.68
C LEU A 367 -18.77 -17.99 12.06
N GLY A 368 -18.32 -16.81 11.67
CA GLY A 368 -16.99 -16.31 12.04
C GLY A 368 -16.84 -14.80 11.86
N PHE A 369 -15.85 -14.21 12.52
CA PHE A 369 -15.45 -12.83 12.26
C PHE A 369 -15.13 -12.64 10.77
N SER A 370 -15.51 -11.48 10.20
CA SER A 370 -15.23 -11.18 8.80
C SER A 370 -13.72 -11.06 8.51
N LEU A 371 -12.93 -10.69 9.52
CA LEU A 371 -11.48 -10.56 9.49
C LEU A 371 -10.87 -11.18 10.75
N SER A 372 -9.63 -11.66 10.65
CA SER A 372 -8.83 -12.10 11.81
C SER A 372 -8.21 -10.92 12.58
N THR A 373 -8.13 -9.74 11.96
CA THR A 373 -7.64 -8.52 12.59
C THR A 373 -8.50 -7.31 12.21
N TYR A 374 -8.67 -6.40 13.16
CA TYR A 374 -9.34 -5.11 12.99
C TYR A 374 -8.43 -4.01 13.51
N SER A 375 -8.62 -2.78 13.04
CA SER A 375 -7.96 -1.61 13.60
C SER A 375 -8.89 -0.41 13.67
N VAL A 376 -8.67 0.45 14.66
CA VAL A 376 -9.40 1.70 14.85
C VAL A 376 -8.46 2.72 15.50
N ASN A 377 -8.60 4.00 15.16
CA ASN A 377 -7.91 5.05 15.90
C ASN A 377 -8.60 5.29 17.24
N GLU A 378 -7.86 5.56 18.31
CA GLU A 378 -8.48 5.84 19.61
C GLU A 378 -9.34 7.12 19.60
N ASN A 379 -9.00 8.10 18.76
CA ASN A 379 -9.82 9.28 18.49
C ASN A 379 -10.92 9.10 17.42
N ALA A 380 -11.25 7.85 17.04
CA ALA A 380 -12.23 7.61 15.99
C ALA A 380 -13.55 8.35 16.27
N VAL A 381 -14.06 9.07 15.27
CA VAL A 381 -15.25 9.93 15.40
C VAL A 381 -16.49 9.16 15.88
N SER A 382 -16.58 7.87 15.55
CA SER A 382 -17.65 6.97 16.02
C SER A 382 -17.56 6.67 17.52
N GLY A 383 -16.37 6.76 18.13
CA GLY A 383 -16.08 6.32 19.49
C GLY A 383 -16.04 4.80 19.66
N PHE A 384 -16.04 4.02 18.58
CA PHE A 384 -16.01 2.56 18.64
C PHE A 384 -15.40 1.92 17.38
N ALA A 385 -14.84 0.72 17.54
CA ALA A 385 -14.59 -0.21 16.44
C ALA A 385 -15.85 -1.03 16.14
N GLN A 386 -16.28 -1.05 14.88
CA GLN A 386 -17.35 -1.94 14.44
C GLN A 386 -16.77 -3.30 14.03
N ILE A 387 -17.24 -4.36 14.68
CA ILE A 387 -16.81 -5.74 14.43
C ILE A 387 -17.93 -6.45 13.67
N THR A 388 -17.58 -7.10 12.56
CA THR A 388 -18.54 -7.83 11.72
C THR A 388 -18.35 -9.33 11.88
N VAL A 389 -19.45 -10.05 12.03
CA VAL A 389 -19.52 -11.51 12.02
C VAL A 389 -20.34 -11.93 10.81
N ASN A 390 -19.76 -12.79 9.98
CA ASN A 390 -20.37 -13.29 8.77
C ASN A 390 -20.96 -14.68 9.00
N ARG A 391 -22.12 -14.92 8.38
CA ARG A 391 -22.68 -16.24 8.11
C ARG A 391 -22.39 -16.60 6.67
N THR A 392 -21.62 -17.67 6.45
CA THR A 392 -21.34 -18.19 5.11
C THR A 392 -22.01 -19.56 4.92
N GLY A 393 -22.35 -19.92 3.69
CA GLY A 393 -23.13 -21.11 3.39
C GLY A 393 -24.64 -20.86 3.45
N SER A 394 -25.38 -21.79 4.02
CA SER A 394 -26.83 -21.73 4.08
C SER A 394 -27.33 -20.58 4.95
N THR A 395 -28.41 -19.95 4.51
CA THR A 395 -29.17 -18.95 5.28
C THR A 395 -30.52 -19.50 5.75
N ILE A 396 -30.76 -20.80 5.57
CA ILE A 396 -31.96 -21.50 6.03
C ILE A 396 -31.91 -21.60 7.55
N GLY A 397 -33.04 -21.35 8.20
CA GLY A 397 -33.13 -21.41 9.66
C GLY A 397 -32.31 -20.34 10.40
N THR A 398 -32.30 -20.44 11.73
CA THR A 398 -31.62 -19.50 12.61
C THR A 398 -30.23 -19.98 12.98
N ALA A 399 -29.27 -19.06 13.09
CA ALA A 399 -27.94 -19.34 13.65
C ALA A 399 -27.60 -18.30 14.73
N SER A 400 -26.74 -18.66 15.68
CA SER A 400 -26.33 -17.73 16.73
C SER A 400 -24.90 -17.94 17.20
N ALA A 401 -24.28 -16.88 17.68
CA ALA A 401 -22.99 -16.92 18.37
C ALA A 401 -22.96 -15.86 19.48
N ASN A 402 -22.36 -16.19 20.61
CA ASN A 402 -22.03 -15.22 21.65
C ASN A 402 -20.68 -14.57 21.31
N TYR A 403 -20.54 -13.29 21.60
CA TYR A 403 -19.27 -12.56 21.45
C TYR A 403 -18.82 -12.01 22.79
N ALA A 404 -17.51 -11.90 22.98
CA ALA A 404 -16.91 -11.24 24.13
C ALA A 404 -15.55 -10.63 23.78
N THR A 405 -15.21 -9.52 24.41
CA THR A 405 -13.84 -9.00 24.46
C THR A 405 -13.09 -9.58 25.64
N THR A 406 -11.79 -9.79 25.48
CA THR A 406 -10.86 -10.02 26.57
C THR A 406 -9.62 -9.13 26.39
N ALA A 407 -8.97 -8.80 27.51
CA ALA A 407 -7.82 -7.92 27.49
C ALA A 407 -6.66 -8.55 26.68
N GLY A 408 -6.13 -7.80 25.72
CA GLY A 408 -4.84 -8.06 25.09
C GLY A 408 -3.76 -7.27 25.81
N THR A 409 -3.14 -6.31 25.11
CA THR A 409 -2.26 -5.30 25.75
C THR A 409 -3.03 -4.05 26.22
N ALA A 410 -4.23 -3.81 25.70
CA ALA A 410 -5.08 -2.71 26.14
C ALA A 410 -5.79 -3.05 27.46
N THR A 411 -5.84 -2.09 28.39
CA THR A 411 -6.54 -2.27 29.68
C THR A 411 -8.03 -1.87 29.55
N PRO A 412 -8.98 -2.77 29.85
CA PRO A 412 -10.40 -2.43 29.86
C PRO A 412 -10.74 -1.35 30.88
N GLY A 413 -11.67 -0.47 30.53
CA GLY A 413 -12.04 0.73 31.30
C GLY A 413 -11.07 1.91 31.14
N VAL A 414 -9.87 1.69 30.57
CA VAL A 414 -8.89 2.73 30.30
C VAL A 414 -8.83 3.06 28.81
N ARG A 415 -8.74 2.03 27.95
CA ARG A 415 -8.54 2.20 26.50
C ARG A 415 -9.72 1.68 25.67
N TYR A 416 -10.51 0.78 26.23
CA TYR A 416 -11.75 0.30 25.64
C TYR A 416 -12.73 -0.13 26.72
N THR A 417 -14.01 -0.28 26.38
CA THR A 417 -15.01 -0.86 27.29
C THR A 417 -15.23 -2.33 26.95
N ASP A 418 -15.18 -3.23 27.95
CA ASP A 418 -15.50 -4.63 27.73
C ASP A 418 -16.93 -4.79 27.24
N VAL A 419 -17.11 -5.60 26.20
CA VAL A 419 -18.42 -5.90 25.62
C VAL A 419 -18.59 -7.40 25.48
N SER A 420 -19.77 -7.88 25.86
CA SER A 420 -20.22 -9.23 25.54
C SER A 420 -21.70 -9.23 25.19
N GLY A 421 -22.13 -10.24 24.44
CA GLY A 421 -23.51 -10.34 24.00
C GLY A 421 -23.74 -11.55 23.11
N SER A 422 -24.91 -11.59 22.47
CA SER A 422 -25.28 -12.64 21.51
C SER A 422 -25.70 -12.03 20.19
N LEU A 423 -25.29 -12.65 19.10
CA LEU A 423 -25.75 -12.36 17.75
C LEU A 423 -26.68 -13.48 17.31
N THR A 424 -27.90 -13.13 16.92
CA THR A 424 -28.85 -14.05 16.30
C THR A 424 -29.06 -13.65 14.85
N PHE A 425 -28.82 -14.61 13.96
CA PHE A 425 -29.06 -14.52 12.52
C PHE A 425 -30.40 -15.19 12.25
N ALA A 426 -31.39 -14.41 11.83
CA ALA A 426 -32.65 -14.94 11.31
C ALA A 426 -32.43 -15.61 9.95
N ALA A 427 -33.43 -16.33 9.46
CA ALA A 427 -33.39 -16.88 8.11
C ALA A 427 -33.18 -15.75 7.08
N GLY A 428 -32.21 -15.92 6.19
CA GLY A 428 -31.78 -14.92 5.20
C GLY A 428 -30.69 -13.94 5.66
N ASP A 429 -30.36 -13.85 6.94
CA ASP A 429 -29.28 -12.97 7.42
C ASP A 429 -27.90 -13.51 7.04
N THR A 430 -27.02 -12.64 6.52
CA THR A 430 -25.65 -13.00 6.09
C THR A 430 -24.55 -12.36 6.94
N SER A 431 -24.83 -11.26 7.64
CA SER A 431 -23.89 -10.63 8.55
C SER A 431 -24.61 -9.95 9.72
N LYS A 432 -23.91 -9.83 10.84
CA LYS A 432 -24.30 -9.01 11.99
C LYS A 432 -23.08 -8.27 12.50
N THR A 433 -23.31 -7.14 13.16
CA THR A 433 -22.24 -6.30 13.72
C THR A 433 -22.47 -6.04 15.19
N PHE A 434 -21.39 -5.88 15.94
CA PHE A 434 -21.41 -5.28 17.28
C PHE A 434 -20.28 -4.25 17.37
N ASN A 435 -20.38 -3.36 18.36
CA ASN A 435 -19.42 -2.27 18.54
C ASN A 435 -18.58 -2.51 19.79
N VAL A 436 -17.28 -2.29 19.69
CA VAL A 436 -16.35 -2.23 20.83
C VAL A 436 -16.01 -0.75 21.06
N PRO A 437 -16.55 -0.11 22.10
CA PRO A 437 -16.24 1.28 22.41
C PRO A 437 -14.75 1.49 22.72
N VAL A 438 -14.15 2.48 22.10
CA VAL A 438 -12.77 2.90 22.36
C VAL A 438 -12.74 4.20 23.15
N ILE A 439 -11.74 4.33 24.02
CA ILE A 439 -11.58 5.49 24.91
C ILE A 439 -10.34 6.23 24.44
N ASN A 440 -10.51 7.48 24.02
CA ASN A 440 -9.42 8.34 23.57
C ASN A 440 -8.56 8.79 24.76
N GLY A 441 -7.26 8.53 24.69
CA GLY A 441 -6.26 9.00 25.64
C GLY A 441 -5.73 10.41 25.34
N THR A 442 -4.76 10.84 26.15
CA THR A 442 -3.87 11.99 25.84
C THR A 442 -2.39 11.62 26.03
N ASN A 443 -2.11 10.33 26.20
CA ASN A 443 -0.82 9.80 26.61
C ASN A 443 -0.26 8.96 25.46
N VAL A 444 0.99 9.23 25.10
CA VAL A 444 1.74 8.51 24.08
C VAL A 444 2.16 7.14 24.61
N GLU A 445 1.36 6.11 24.34
CA GLU A 445 1.57 4.75 24.85
C GLU A 445 1.80 3.73 23.73
N GLY A 446 1.66 4.15 22.47
CA GLY A 446 1.73 3.32 21.28
C GLY A 446 0.51 2.39 21.13
N ASN A 447 0.42 1.71 19.99
CA ASN A 447 -0.75 0.88 19.66
C ASN A 447 -0.96 -0.27 20.66
N GLN A 448 -2.21 -0.52 21.05
CA GLN A 448 -2.59 -1.56 21.99
C GLN A 448 -3.62 -2.52 21.39
N THR A 449 -3.79 -3.71 21.97
CA THR A 449 -4.64 -4.76 21.40
C THR A 449 -5.74 -5.23 22.36
N VAL A 450 -6.89 -5.58 21.78
CA VAL A 450 -8.04 -6.22 22.42
C VAL A 450 -8.29 -7.55 21.72
N LEU A 451 -8.51 -8.62 22.47
CA LEU A 451 -8.84 -9.94 21.93
C LEU A 451 -10.36 -10.09 21.80
N LEU A 452 -10.82 -10.64 20.69
CA LEU A 452 -12.22 -10.87 20.36
C LEU A 452 -12.46 -12.37 20.25
N ALA A 453 -13.51 -12.88 20.89
CA ALA A 453 -13.87 -14.30 20.86
C ALA A 453 -15.34 -14.50 20.51
N LEU A 454 -15.63 -15.51 19.68
CA LEU A 454 -16.95 -16.09 19.47
C LEU A 454 -17.07 -17.42 20.20
N SER A 455 -18.22 -17.66 20.85
CA SER A 455 -18.52 -18.88 21.60
C SER A 455 -20.00 -19.24 21.52
N GLY A 456 -20.38 -20.43 22.00
CA GLY A 456 -21.79 -20.85 22.04
C GLY A 456 -22.47 -20.89 20.66
N LEU A 457 -21.73 -21.29 19.62
CA LEU A 457 -22.27 -21.37 18.26
C LEU A 457 -23.41 -22.39 18.20
N SER A 458 -24.49 -22.03 17.54
CA SER A 458 -25.65 -22.89 17.28
C SER A 458 -26.21 -22.62 15.89
N GLY A 459 -26.68 -23.66 15.20
CA GLY A 459 -27.18 -23.56 13.82
C GLY A 459 -26.10 -23.25 12.78
N ALA A 460 -24.82 -23.33 13.15
CA ALA A 460 -23.67 -23.15 12.28
C ALA A 460 -22.39 -23.74 12.89
N SER A 461 -21.48 -24.17 12.02
CA SER A 461 -20.12 -24.58 12.35
C SER A 461 -19.20 -23.37 12.60
N ALA A 462 -18.06 -23.62 13.26
CA ALA A 462 -17.10 -22.57 13.61
C ALA A 462 -16.24 -22.13 12.42
N GLY A 463 -16.20 -20.82 12.18
CA GLY A 463 -15.24 -20.16 11.28
C GLY A 463 -14.10 -19.51 12.07
N ILE A 464 -13.78 -18.26 11.74
CA ILE A 464 -12.83 -17.45 12.53
C ILE A 464 -13.49 -17.06 13.85
N THR A 465 -13.23 -17.82 14.92
CA THR A 465 -13.82 -17.58 16.25
C THR A 465 -12.96 -16.72 17.15
N ASN A 466 -11.73 -16.39 16.75
CA ASN A 466 -10.85 -15.47 17.47
C ASN A 466 -10.32 -14.42 16.50
N ALA A 467 -10.32 -13.16 16.92
CA ALA A 467 -9.74 -12.05 16.16
C ALA A 467 -9.09 -11.04 17.11
N THR A 468 -8.23 -10.17 16.58
CA THR A 468 -7.56 -9.13 17.35
C THR A 468 -7.97 -7.75 16.85
N LEU A 469 -8.41 -6.87 17.75
CA LEU A 469 -8.60 -5.46 17.46
C LEU A 469 -7.37 -4.67 17.93
N THR A 470 -6.75 -3.91 17.04
CA THR A 470 -5.68 -2.97 17.37
C THR A 470 -6.24 -1.56 17.51
N ILE A 471 -6.09 -0.98 18.69
CA ILE A 471 -6.34 0.44 18.95
C ILE A 471 -5.06 1.18 18.57
N ILE A 472 -5.16 2.04 17.56
CA ILE A 472 -4.07 2.87 17.08
C ILE A 472 -4.01 4.12 17.96
N ASP A 473 -2.83 4.37 18.52
CA ASP A 473 -2.51 5.54 19.36
C ASP A 473 -2.32 6.74 18.43
N ASP A 474 -3.05 7.84 18.68
CA ASP A 474 -2.93 9.07 17.89
C ASP A 474 -2.28 10.23 18.64
N ASP A 475 -1.89 10.00 19.90
CA ASP A 475 -1.07 10.91 20.66
C ASP A 475 0.41 10.78 20.28
N PHE A 476 1.09 11.90 20.01
CA PHE A 476 2.55 11.94 19.81
C PHE A 476 3.23 12.88 20.81
N ALA A 477 4.53 12.69 21.06
CA ALA A 477 5.30 13.56 21.94
C ALA A 477 5.43 15.00 21.37
N ALA A 478 5.71 15.99 22.24
CA ALA A 478 5.89 17.39 21.84
C ALA A 478 7.22 17.67 21.08
N GLY A 479 8.18 16.74 21.09
CA GLY A 479 9.39 16.78 20.27
C GLY A 479 10.60 17.51 20.85
N ASN A 480 11.71 17.45 20.13
CA ASN A 480 13.02 18.01 20.46
C ASN A 480 13.38 19.14 19.48
N LEU A 481 13.81 20.28 19.98
CA LEU A 481 14.19 21.45 19.18
C LEU A 481 15.72 21.55 19.07
N SER A 482 16.24 21.59 17.84
CA SER A 482 17.69 21.58 17.53
C SER A 482 18.01 22.46 16.33
N PHE A 483 19.20 23.02 16.23
CA PHE A 483 19.68 23.58 14.95
C PHE A 483 19.75 22.50 13.88
N SER A 484 19.50 22.86 12.63
CA SER A 484 19.56 21.93 11.49
C SER A 484 20.96 21.36 11.26
N THR A 485 22.00 22.13 11.60
CA THR A 485 23.41 21.77 11.47
C THR A 485 24.22 22.40 12.60
N GLY A 486 25.40 21.86 12.89
CA GLY A 486 26.32 22.46 13.88
C GLY A 486 27.09 23.68 13.37
N THR A 487 27.12 23.88 12.05
CA THR A 487 27.78 25.02 11.41
C THR A 487 26.92 25.65 10.31
N TYR A 488 27.04 26.95 10.15
CA TYR A 488 26.43 27.75 9.09
C TYR A 488 27.51 28.62 8.44
N THR A 489 27.36 28.96 7.16
CA THR A 489 28.27 29.87 6.47
C THR A 489 27.49 30.94 5.71
N VAL A 490 28.01 32.15 5.69
CA VAL A 490 27.45 33.27 4.94
C VAL A 490 28.59 34.12 4.42
N ASN A 491 28.44 34.70 3.22
CA ASN A 491 29.39 35.69 2.71
C ASN A 491 29.12 37.04 3.39
N GLU A 492 30.14 37.84 3.68
CA GLU A 492 29.95 39.16 4.30
C GLU A 492 29.06 40.10 3.47
N ALA A 493 29.04 39.94 2.14
CA ALA A 493 28.12 40.66 1.24
C ALA A 493 26.69 40.09 1.22
N GLY A 494 26.42 38.99 1.94
CA GLY A 494 25.14 38.27 1.91
C GLY A 494 24.00 38.94 2.69
N GLY A 495 24.28 40.00 3.46
CA GLY A 495 23.30 40.81 4.19
C GLY A 495 22.68 40.13 5.43
N SER A 496 22.34 38.84 5.38
CA SER A 496 21.91 38.07 6.55
C SER A 496 22.15 36.56 6.39
N ALA A 497 22.44 35.88 7.50
CA ALA A 497 22.50 34.42 7.55
C ALA A 497 21.14 33.84 8.00
N THR A 498 20.61 32.86 7.29
CA THR A 498 19.38 32.14 7.69
C THR A 498 19.74 30.93 8.54
N ILE A 499 19.20 30.87 9.76
CA ILE A 499 19.43 29.78 10.72
C ILE A 499 18.14 28.98 10.85
N ILE A 500 18.22 27.67 10.61
CA ILE A 500 17.07 26.76 10.64
C ILE A 500 17.11 25.96 11.94
N VAL A 501 15.97 25.92 12.64
CA VAL A 501 15.73 25.07 13.80
C VAL A 501 14.71 24.01 13.41
N LEU A 502 15.06 22.75 13.68
CA LEU A 502 14.24 21.57 13.44
C LEU A 502 13.56 21.12 14.73
N ARG A 503 12.34 20.61 14.59
CA ARG A 503 11.58 19.90 15.61
C ARG A 503 11.52 18.42 15.20
N SER A 504 12.11 17.55 16.01
CA SER A 504 12.20 16.11 15.75
C SER A 504 11.58 15.29 16.89
N ASN A 505 11.36 13.98 16.70
CA ASN A 505 10.85 13.07 17.73
C ASN A 505 9.53 13.48 18.40
N GLY A 506 8.68 14.19 17.66
CA GLY A 506 7.38 14.66 18.13
C GLY A 506 6.99 15.99 17.50
N VAL A 507 5.70 16.17 17.18
CA VAL A 507 5.19 17.37 16.51
C VAL A 507 3.90 17.90 17.14
N THR A 508 3.45 17.32 18.25
CA THR A 508 2.16 17.63 18.88
C THR A 508 2.21 18.92 19.69
N GLY A 509 1.21 19.76 19.50
CA GLY A 509 1.02 21.00 20.24
C GLY A 509 1.94 22.14 19.79
N VAL A 510 1.61 23.34 20.24
CA VAL A 510 2.40 24.55 20.03
C VAL A 510 3.58 24.56 20.99
N VAL A 511 4.80 24.67 20.45
CA VAL A 511 6.04 24.69 21.25
C VAL A 511 6.89 25.89 20.88
N SER A 512 7.75 26.35 21.78
CA SER A 512 8.66 27.46 21.49
C SER A 512 10.04 27.26 22.10
N VAL A 513 11.05 27.89 21.51
CA VAL A 513 12.42 27.93 22.03
C VAL A 513 13.00 29.33 21.85
N ASN A 514 13.81 29.79 22.80
CA ASN A 514 14.55 31.03 22.66
C ASN A 514 15.83 30.80 21.85
N PHE A 515 16.20 31.74 20.99
CA PHE A 515 17.47 31.75 20.27
C PHE A 515 18.24 33.03 20.56
N ALA A 516 19.57 32.94 20.56
CA ALA A 516 20.45 34.10 20.69
C ALA A 516 21.81 33.90 20.00
N THR A 517 22.38 34.99 19.49
CA THR A 517 23.82 35.12 19.26
C THR A 517 24.50 35.37 20.61
N VAL A 518 25.49 34.57 20.98
CA VAL A 518 26.19 34.65 22.28
C VAL A 518 27.67 34.92 22.09
N ALA A 519 28.35 35.38 23.14
CA ALA A 519 29.80 35.57 23.13
C ALA A 519 30.53 34.21 22.95
N GLY A 520 31.67 34.22 22.26
CA GLY A 520 32.50 33.03 22.06
C GLY A 520 33.06 32.83 20.64
N GLY A 521 32.60 33.62 19.66
CA GLY A 521 33.17 33.68 18.31
C GLY A 521 34.23 34.76 18.14
N THR A 522 34.86 34.82 16.95
CA THR A 522 35.85 35.86 16.61
C THR A 522 35.23 37.14 16.04
N ALA A 523 33.96 37.10 15.63
CA ALA A 523 33.23 38.26 15.12
C ALA A 523 32.73 39.16 16.26
N VAL A 524 32.78 40.47 16.04
CA VAL A 524 32.35 41.51 16.98
C VAL A 524 30.93 41.97 16.64
N ALA A 525 30.03 41.89 17.62
CA ALA A 525 28.66 42.36 17.46
C ALA A 525 28.62 43.88 17.21
N GLY A 526 27.79 44.30 16.25
CA GLY A 526 27.69 45.68 15.78
C GLY A 526 28.77 46.10 14.77
N VAL A 527 29.79 45.27 14.54
CA VAL A 527 30.85 45.50 13.55
C VAL A 527 30.75 44.49 12.41
N ASP A 528 30.69 43.19 12.71
CA ASP A 528 30.64 42.12 11.72
C ASP A 528 29.23 41.55 11.54
N TYR A 529 28.39 41.63 12.59
CA TYR A 529 27.01 41.15 12.57
C TYR A 529 26.11 41.92 13.56
N GLY A 530 24.79 41.87 13.36
CA GLY A 530 23.82 42.42 14.30
C GLY A 530 23.47 41.41 15.40
N SER A 531 23.60 41.80 16.68
CA SER A 531 23.15 40.98 17.82
C SER A 531 21.69 40.56 17.63
N THR A 532 21.43 39.26 17.66
CA THR A 532 20.11 38.71 17.35
C THR A 532 19.65 37.81 18.50
N ASN A 533 18.47 38.06 19.05
CA ASN A 533 17.80 37.17 19.99
C ASN A 533 16.28 37.20 19.80
N GLY A 534 15.58 36.18 20.28
CA GLY A 534 14.12 36.11 20.21
C GLY A 534 13.57 34.75 20.60
N THR A 535 12.26 34.57 20.39
CA THR A 535 11.55 33.30 20.62
C THR A 535 11.01 32.78 19.30
N LEU A 536 11.33 31.53 18.98
CA LEU A 536 10.86 30.83 17.81
C LEU A 536 9.70 29.91 18.21
N THR A 537 8.49 30.20 17.73
CA THR A 537 7.28 29.42 18.04
C THR A 537 6.89 28.54 16.85
N PHE A 538 6.78 27.24 17.12
CA PHE A 538 6.30 26.22 16.20
C PHE A 538 4.81 25.99 16.45
N ALA A 539 4.00 26.11 15.39
CA ALA A 539 2.62 25.65 15.45
C ALA A 539 2.55 24.13 15.61
N ASP A 540 1.36 23.63 15.92
CA ASP A 540 1.09 22.19 15.90
C ASP A 540 1.47 21.59 14.53
N ALA A 541 2.01 20.37 14.54
CA ALA A 541 2.56 19.66 13.38
C ALA A 541 3.76 20.33 12.65
N GLN A 542 4.21 21.53 13.07
CA GLN A 542 5.30 22.23 12.38
C GLN A 542 6.67 21.63 12.72
N THR A 543 7.43 21.23 11.69
CA THR A 543 8.73 20.53 11.85
C THR A 543 9.96 21.42 11.72
N SER A 544 9.84 22.63 11.15
CA SER A 544 10.96 23.56 11.02
C SER A 544 10.50 25.03 11.07
N ARG A 545 11.37 25.87 11.62
CA ARG A 545 11.28 27.33 11.57
C ARG A 545 12.69 27.89 11.39
N SER A 546 12.78 29.15 10.99
CA SER A 546 14.06 29.85 10.85
C SER A 546 14.00 31.25 11.42
N PHE A 547 15.17 31.78 11.76
CA PHE A 547 15.42 33.20 12.04
C PHE A 547 16.64 33.66 11.25
N THR A 548 16.86 34.97 11.17
CA THR A 548 18.00 35.54 10.45
C THR A 548 18.93 36.28 11.39
N VAL A 549 20.24 36.21 11.11
CA VAL A 549 21.28 37.01 11.77
C VAL A 549 21.79 38.03 10.75
N PRO A 550 21.59 39.35 10.93
CA PRO A 550 22.10 40.37 10.01
C PRO A 550 23.63 40.38 9.96
N ILE A 551 24.20 40.49 8.76
CA ILE A 551 25.65 40.55 8.52
C ILE A 551 26.02 41.96 8.08
N ILE A 552 27.09 42.50 8.66
CA ILE A 552 27.58 43.86 8.39
C ILE A 552 28.86 43.71 7.53
N PRO A 553 28.86 44.12 6.26
CA PRO A 553 30.04 44.03 5.41
C PRO A 553 31.18 44.92 5.94
N ASN A 554 32.41 44.40 6.01
CA ASN A 554 33.56 45.13 6.52
C ASN A 554 34.71 45.11 5.50
N VAL A 555 34.79 46.16 4.67
CA VAL A 555 35.76 46.31 3.57
C VAL A 555 37.25 46.39 3.98
N LEU A 556 37.52 46.37 5.29
CA LEU A 556 38.87 46.38 5.87
C LEU A 556 39.26 45.02 6.45
N SER A 557 38.33 44.06 6.51
CA SER A 557 38.61 42.73 6.99
C SER A 557 39.43 41.96 5.95
N THR A 558 40.34 41.12 6.42
CA THR A 558 41.12 40.23 5.55
C THR A 558 40.95 38.76 5.94
N ASN A 559 40.09 38.45 6.92
CA ASN A 559 39.92 37.11 7.49
C ASN A 559 38.44 36.78 7.69
N ASN A 560 38.10 35.49 7.63
CA ASN A 560 36.77 35.00 8.01
C ASN A 560 36.58 35.12 9.54
N THR A 561 35.37 35.48 9.98
CA THR A 561 35.02 35.62 11.41
C THR A 561 33.87 34.68 11.80
N THR A 562 33.67 34.43 13.09
CA THR A 562 32.66 33.47 13.58
C THR A 562 31.72 34.05 14.64
N VAL A 563 30.47 33.60 14.64
CA VAL A 563 29.41 33.96 15.59
C VAL A 563 28.86 32.70 16.26
N GLN A 564 28.77 32.69 17.59
CA GLN A 564 28.20 31.56 18.34
C GLN A 564 26.69 31.71 18.47
N LEU A 565 25.93 30.65 18.18
CA LEU A 565 24.48 30.57 18.27
C LEU A 565 24.06 29.61 19.38
N GLN A 566 23.00 29.93 20.10
CA GLN A 566 22.47 29.09 21.18
C GLN A 566 20.93 29.07 21.21
N LEU A 567 20.37 27.88 21.44
CA LEU A 567 18.97 27.65 21.81
C LEU A 567 18.84 27.49 23.34
N SER A 568 17.75 27.99 23.90
CA SER A 568 17.47 27.90 25.34
C SER A 568 15.96 27.92 25.65
N ASN A 569 15.58 27.54 26.88
CA ASN A 569 14.22 27.64 27.41
C ASN A 569 13.11 27.08 26.48
N PRO A 570 13.12 25.77 26.16
CA PRO A 570 12.00 25.17 25.45
C PRO A 570 10.72 25.21 26.32
N ILE A 571 9.58 25.56 25.73
CA ILE A 571 8.25 25.64 26.37
C ILE A 571 7.25 24.82 25.53
N GLY A 572 6.15 24.38 26.15
CA GLY A 572 5.10 23.60 25.49
C GLY A 572 5.34 22.08 25.52
N GLY A 573 6.16 21.61 26.46
CA GLY A 573 6.51 20.19 26.60
C GLY A 573 7.65 19.71 25.69
N ALA A 574 8.14 20.57 24.78
CA ALA A 574 9.34 20.27 24.01
C ALA A 574 10.60 20.25 24.88
N SER A 575 11.62 19.54 24.40
CA SER A 575 12.96 19.53 25.00
C SER A 575 14.00 20.06 24.01
N LEU A 576 15.18 20.47 24.49
CA LEU A 576 16.31 20.76 23.59
C LEU A 576 16.89 19.43 23.10
N GLY A 577 17.18 19.32 21.80
CA GLY A 577 17.95 18.20 21.28
C GLY A 577 19.46 18.42 21.40
N GLN A 578 20.24 17.46 20.89
CA GLN A 578 21.69 17.46 21.06
C GLN A 578 22.38 18.68 20.42
N GLN A 579 21.86 19.19 19.29
CA GLN A 579 22.40 20.35 18.58
C GLN A 579 21.75 21.66 19.08
N SER A 580 21.95 22.01 20.36
CA SER A 580 21.41 23.24 20.97
C SER A 580 22.34 24.46 20.83
N SER A 581 23.54 24.28 20.27
CA SER A 581 24.47 25.35 19.90
C SER A 581 24.98 25.15 18.48
N ALA A 582 25.28 26.23 17.75
CA ALA A 582 25.87 26.17 16.41
C ALA A 582 26.85 27.33 16.17
N LEU A 583 27.73 27.19 15.17
CA LEU A 583 28.70 28.22 14.80
C LEU A 583 28.40 28.77 13.40
N LEU A 584 28.22 30.09 13.28
CA LEU A 584 28.07 30.78 11.99
C LEU A 584 29.41 31.40 11.58
N THR A 585 29.93 31.04 10.40
CA THR A 585 31.15 31.63 9.82
C THR A 585 30.79 32.66 8.76
N ILE A 586 31.30 33.89 8.92
CA ILE A 586 31.21 34.99 7.96
C ILE A 586 32.47 34.95 7.09
N ILE A 587 32.28 34.73 5.79
CA ILE A 587 33.35 34.58 4.81
C ILE A 587 33.70 35.95 4.21
N ASN A 588 34.98 36.31 4.27
CA ASN A 588 35.57 37.52 3.70
C ASN A 588 35.64 37.44 2.16
N ASN A 589 35.34 38.54 1.45
CA ASN A 589 35.33 38.55 -0.02
C ASN A 589 35.98 39.78 -0.70
N ASP A 590 36.73 40.61 0.02
CA ASP A 590 37.43 41.78 -0.53
C ASP A 590 38.65 41.46 -1.44
N THR A 591 38.92 42.30 -2.46
CA THR A 591 39.99 42.15 -3.48
C THR A 591 41.13 43.18 -3.36
N ILE A 592 42.42 42.80 -3.57
CA ILE A 592 43.63 43.66 -3.43
C ILE A 592 44.51 43.76 -4.71
N PHE A 593 44.84 44.99 -5.16
CA PHE A 593 45.55 45.29 -6.41
C PHE A 593 46.99 45.80 -6.14
N GLY A 594 48.04 45.03 -6.49
CA GLY A 594 49.44 45.31 -6.05
C GLY A 594 50.21 46.43 -6.80
N ASN A 595 51.51 46.57 -6.50
CA ASN A 595 52.39 47.67 -6.92
C ASN A 595 53.69 47.21 -7.61
N PHE A 596 54.23 47.97 -8.57
CA PHE A 596 55.45 47.61 -9.34
C PHE A 596 56.74 48.31 -8.89
N ASN A 597 57.83 47.56 -8.73
CA ASN A 597 59.13 48.09 -8.26
C ASN A 597 60.31 47.42 -8.97
N PHE A 598 61.40 48.15 -9.26
CA PHE A 598 62.71 47.53 -9.52
C PHE A 598 63.25 46.88 -8.24
N THR A 599 64.08 45.83 -8.37
CA THR A 599 64.67 45.20 -7.16
C THR A 599 65.74 46.07 -6.50
N ASN A 600 66.44 46.92 -7.27
CA ASN A 600 67.48 47.82 -6.78
C ASN A 600 67.34 49.22 -7.42
N SER A 601 67.85 50.26 -6.77
CA SER A 601 67.89 51.64 -7.30
C SER A 601 69.09 51.91 -8.22
N THR A 602 70.11 51.03 -8.20
CA THR A 602 71.31 51.16 -9.04
C THR A 602 71.80 49.80 -9.55
N TYR A 603 72.18 49.74 -10.83
CA TYR A 603 72.87 48.59 -11.43
C TYR A 603 74.17 49.08 -12.07
N THR A 604 75.22 48.25 -12.05
CA THR A 604 76.51 48.56 -12.67
C THR A 604 76.92 47.42 -13.59
N VAL A 605 77.35 47.76 -14.80
CA VAL A 605 77.73 46.81 -15.83
C VAL A 605 79.00 47.30 -16.54
N SER A 606 79.91 46.41 -16.90
CA SER A 606 81.07 46.75 -17.73
C SER A 606 80.62 46.92 -19.19
N GLU A 607 81.20 47.87 -19.93
CA GLU A 607 80.92 47.99 -21.37
C GLU A 607 81.23 46.72 -22.18
N THR A 608 82.13 45.87 -21.65
CA THR A 608 82.48 44.56 -22.24
C THR A 608 81.47 43.44 -21.96
N ASN A 609 80.47 43.67 -21.10
CA ASN A 609 79.58 42.61 -20.59
C ASN A 609 78.37 42.32 -21.51
N GLY A 610 78.22 43.08 -22.59
CA GLY A 610 77.20 42.87 -23.64
C GLY A 610 75.77 43.29 -23.26
N ALA A 611 75.25 42.93 -22.08
CA ALA A 611 73.91 43.34 -21.62
C ALA A 611 73.76 43.36 -20.09
N VAL A 612 72.73 44.06 -19.60
CA VAL A 612 72.28 44.10 -18.21
C VAL A 612 70.78 43.76 -18.11
N LEU A 613 70.42 42.90 -17.15
CA LEU A 613 69.03 42.53 -16.85
C LEU A 613 68.58 43.19 -15.55
N LEU A 614 67.44 43.89 -15.58
CA LEU A 614 66.86 44.56 -14.42
C LEU A 614 65.49 43.95 -14.07
N PRO A 615 65.39 43.22 -12.95
CA PRO A 615 64.13 42.64 -12.51
C PRO A 615 63.15 43.68 -11.96
N VAL A 616 61.87 43.52 -12.31
CA VAL A 616 60.70 44.29 -11.87
C VAL A 616 59.71 43.34 -11.20
N LEU A 617 59.37 43.64 -9.94
CA LEU A 617 58.48 42.86 -9.09
C LEU A 617 57.10 43.52 -8.98
N ARG A 618 56.05 42.69 -8.91
CA ARG A 618 54.70 43.08 -8.48
C ARG A 618 54.49 42.63 -7.03
N THR A 619 54.27 43.55 -6.10
CA THR A 619 54.15 43.28 -4.65
C THR A 619 52.84 43.82 -4.07
N GLY A 620 52.32 43.22 -2.99
CA GLY A 620 51.13 43.74 -2.27
C GLY A 620 49.76 43.40 -2.88
N GLY A 621 49.70 42.60 -3.95
CA GLY A 621 48.45 42.09 -4.55
C GLY A 621 48.62 41.64 -6.00
N ASN A 622 47.87 40.66 -6.46
CA ASN A 622 47.96 40.10 -7.82
C ASN A 622 46.64 40.13 -8.60
N SER A 623 45.60 40.78 -8.09
CA SER A 623 44.30 40.89 -8.77
C SER A 623 44.37 41.79 -10.02
N ASN A 624 43.61 41.44 -11.06
CA ASN A 624 43.59 41.99 -12.42
C ASN A 624 44.81 41.68 -13.29
N ALA A 625 44.56 41.62 -14.60
CA ALA A 625 45.60 41.75 -15.61
C ALA A 625 46.06 43.21 -15.66
N VAL A 626 47.37 43.42 -15.61
CA VAL A 626 47.99 44.72 -15.39
C VAL A 626 49.23 44.87 -16.25
N THR A 627 49.56 46.10 -16.59
CA THR A 627 50.78 46.46 -17.33
C THR A 627 51.48 47.63 -16.65
N VAL A 628 52.80 47.71 -16.78
CA VAL A 628 53.59 48.89 -16.40
C VAL A 628 54.53 49.27 -17.54
N GLN A 629 54.65 50.55 -17.83
CA GLN A 629 55.56 51.05 -18.86
C GLN A 629 56.94 51.35 -18.28
N VAL A 630 57.97 51.11 -19.08
CA VAL A 630 59.36 51.42 -18.74
C VAL A 630 59.82 52.54 -19.67
N ILE A 631 60.27 53.66 -19.10
CA ILE A 631 60.83 54.78 -19.85
C ILE A 631 62.33 54.83 -19.60
N VAL A 632 63.11 54.92 -20.68
CA VAL A 632 64.56 55.08 -20.64
C VAL A 632 64.92 56.54 -20.89
N VAL A 633 65.81 57.09 -20.06
CA VAL A 633 66.30 58.46 -20.18
C VAL A 633 67.82 58.42 -20.26
N ASN A 634 68.35 58.99 -21.34
CA ASN A 634 69.79 59.14 -21.54
C ASN A 634 70.39 59.97 -20.39
N GLY A 635 71.52 59.50 -19.85
CA GLY A 635 72.36 60.27 -18.94
C GLY A 635 73.61 60.75 -19.68
N THR A 636 74.79 60.46 -19.14
CA THR A 636 76.05 60.58 -19.90
C THR A 636 76.23 59.46 -20.92
N ALA A 637 75.50 58.35 -20.76
CA ALA A 637 75.33 57.33 -21.77
C ALA A 637 74.10 57.66 -22.64
N VAL A 638 74.25 57.52 -23.96
CA VAL A 638 73.20 57.82 -24.95
C VAL A 638 72.72 56.53 -25.63
N ASN A 639 71.41 56.31 -25.68
CA ASN A 639 70.79 55.19 -26.39
C ASN A 639 71.12 55.25 -27.90
N GLY A 640 71.54 54.12 -28.47
CA GLY A 640 72.04 54.00 -29.84
C GLY A 640 73.53 54.28 -30.00
N SER A 641 74.22 54.79 -28.96
CA SER A 641 75.67 55.01 -28.98
C SER A 641 76.42 54.19 -27.92
N ASN A 642 76.00 54.25 -26.65
CA ASN A 642 76.69 53.57 -25.54
C ASN A 642 75.90 52.36 -25.02
N PHE A 643 74.61 52.32 -25.29
CA PHE A 643 73.74 51.19 -25.01
C PHE A 643 72.63 51.18 -26.05
N LEU A 644 71.99 50.03 -26.23
CA LEU A 644 70.78 49.87 -27.03
C LEU A 644 69.67 49.33 -26.13
N ALA A 645 68.68 50.17 -25.86
CA ALA A 645 67.47 49.75 -25.17
C ALA A 645 66.45 49.23 -26.19
N THR A 646 66.46 47.93 -26.43
CA THR A 646 65.53 47.25 -27.36
C THR A 646 64.17 46.93 -26.74
N VAL A 647 63.91 47.38 -25.50
CA VAL A 647 62.71 47.02 -24.76
C VAL A 647 61.44 47.53 -25.43
N THR A 648 60.49 46.62 -25.64
CA THR A 648 59.06 46.97 -25.69
C THR A 648 58.74 47.75 -24.42
N ASN A 649 58.26 48.99 -24.56
CA ASN A 649 58.05 49.94 -23.45
C ASN A 649 56.97 49.51 -22.44
N THR A 650 56.60 48.23 -22.33
CA THR A 650 55.52 47.73 -21.47
C THR A 650 55.82 46.30 -20.99
N LEU A 651 55.82 46.10 -19.67
CA LEU A 651 55.79 44.79 -19.01
C LEU A 651 54.34 44.46 -18.63
N SER A 652 53.96 43.19 -18.69
CA SER A 652 52.58 42.74 -18.43
C SER A 652 52.52 41.54 -17.51
N TRP A 653 51.48 41.50 -16.67
CA TRP A 653 51.10 40.37 -15.82
C TRP A 653 49.64 40.02 -16.09
N THR A 654 49.32 38.74 -16.15
CA THR A 654 47.93 38.29 -16.20
C THR A 654 47.28 38.39 -14.81
N ASN A 655 45.95 38.20 -14.72
CA ASN A 655 45.28 38.17 -13.42
C ASN A 655 45.86 37.04 -12.56
N LEU A 656 46.17 37.35 -11.30
CA LEU A 656 46.82 36.49 -10.31
C LEU A 656 48.31 36.17 -10.57
N ASP A 657 48.91 36.73 -11.61
CA ASP A 657 50.34 36.55 -11.90
C ASP A 657 51.22 37.43 -10.99
N SER A 658 52.13 36.78 -10.28
CA SER A 658 53.12 37.38 -9.36
C SER A 658 54.57 37.12 -9.79
N SER A 659 54.80 36.70 -11.04
CA SER A 659 56.13 36.41 -11.56
C SER A 659 56.99 37.68 -11.71
N THR A 660 58.31 37.54 -11.61
CA THR A 660 59.26 38.65 -11.85
C THR A 660 59.44 38.85 -13.35
N GLN A 661 59.26 40.08 -13.82
CA GLN A 661 59.54 40.47 -15.21
C GLN A 661 60.92 41.14 -15.31
N PHE A 662 61.54 41.11 -16.48
CA PHE A 662 62.89 41.67 -16.67
C PHE A 662 62.94 42.70 -17.79
N VAL A 663 63.66 43.81 -17.54
CA VAL A 663 64.07 44.80 -18.55
C VAL A 663 65.50 44.45 -18.97
N SER A 664 65.72 44.16 -20.26
CA SER A 664 67.05 43.87 -20.79
C SER A 664 67.59 45.06 -21.58
N VAL A 665 68.80 45.52 -21.26
CA VAL A 665 69.47 46.60 -21.98
C VAL A 665 70.83 46.10 -22.47
N THR A 666 71.07 46.20 -23.78
CA THR A 666 72.35 45.85 -24.39
C THR A 666 73.34 47.01 -24.22
N VAL A 667 74.58 46.73 -23.84
CA VAL A 667 75.63 47.73 -23.63
C VAL A 667 76.61 47.66 -24.81
N SER A 668 77.04 48.81 -25.32
CA SER A 668 77.96 48.90 -26.46
C SER A 668 79.39 49.10 -25.96
N ASN A 669 80.31 48.25 -26.41
CA ASN A 669 81.74 48.36 -26.14
C ASN A 669 82.42 49.21 -27.22
N ASP A 670 83.27 50.16 -26.81
CA ASP A 670 84.18 50.85 -27.72
C ASP A 670 85.64 50.76 -27.22
N ASN A 671 86.60 51.10 -28.09
CA ASN A 671 88.02 50.96 -27.77
C ASN A 671 88.63 52.28 -27.24
N ALA A 672 87.82 53.27 -26.87
CA ALA A 672 88.29 54.58 -26.45
C ALA A 672 88.19 54.75 -24.93
N VAL A 673 89.21 55.37 -24.34
CA VAL A 673 89.20 55.74 -22.91
C VAL A 673 88.34 56.99 -22.74
N LEU A 674 87.09 56.82 -22.33
CA LEU A 674 86.06 57.85 -22.26
C LEU A 674 85.46 58.07 -20.85
N GLY A 675 85.79 57.21 -19.88
CA GLY A 675 85.30 57.21 -18.51
C GLY A 675 83.91 56.56 -18.33
N ASP A 676 83.57 56.22 -17.08
CA ASP A 676 82.29 55.63 -16.72
C ASP A 676 81.11 56.53 -17.13
N ARG A 677 80.06 55.92 -17.68
CA ARG A 677 78.83 56.61 -18.11
C ARG A 677 77.61 56.04 -17.41
N TYR A 678 76.47 56.72 -17.49
CA TYR A 678 75.22 56.20 -16.93
C TYR A 678 74.00 56.61 -17.74
N PHE A 679 72.91 55.86 -17.58
CA PHE A 679 71.56 56.23 -17.99
C PHE A 679 70.56 55.88 -16.88
N THR A 680 69.33 56.38 -16.97
CA THR A 680 68.29 56.07 -15.99
C THR A 680 67.06 55.46 -16.65
N MET A 681 66.29 54.70 -15.87
CA MET A 681 64.99 54.19 -16.29
C MET A 681 63.97 54.40 -15.18
N TYR A 682 62.71 54.62 -15.54
CA TYR A 682 61.64 54.66 -14.56
C TYR A 682 60.36 53.96 -15.03
N LEU A 683 59.63 53.40 -14.06
CA LEU A 683 58.34 52.74 -14.24
C LEU A 683 57.21 53.77 -14.20
N THR A 684 56.26 53.67 -15.11
CA THR A 684 55.09 54.57 -15.19
C THR A 684 53.86 53.87 -15.77
N ASN A 685 52.72 54.56 -15.80
CA ASN A 685 51.48 54.13 -16.47
C ASN A 685 51.04 52.70 -16.08
N ALA A 686 50.99 52.42 -14.77
CA ALA A 686 50.42 51.18 -14.25
C ALA A 686 48.91 51.10 -14.58
N THR A 687 48.43 49.95 -15.07
CA THR A 687 47.02 49.73 -15.43
C THR A 687 46.33 48.74 -14.49
N GLY A 688 45.01 48.59 -14.61
CA GLY A 688 44.22 47.57 -13.89
C GLY A 688 44.15 47.77 -12.36
N ASN A 689 44.17 49.02 -11.90
CA ASN A 689 44.20 49.46 -10.50
C ASN A 689 45.49 49.12 -9.72
N ALA A 690 46.49 48.54 -10.37
CA ALA A 690 47.84 48.47 -9.80
C ALA A 690 48.51 49.86 -9.82
N SER A 691 49.47 50.08 -8.93
CA SER A 691 50.24 51.34 -8.88
C SER A 691 51.74 51.13 -9.08
N VAL A 692 52.49 52.21 -9.33
CA VAL A 692 53.97 52.17 -9.29
C VAL A 692 54.43 52.38 -7.86
N GLY A 693 55.33 51.52 -7.39
CA GLY A 693 55.84 51.56 -6.02
C GLY A 693 57.00 52.53 -5.84
N PHE A 694 57.60 52.53 -4.65
CA PHE A 694 58.62 53.50 -4.25
C PHE A 694 59.96 53.36 -4.99
N THR A 695 60.33 52.16 -5.44
CA THR A 695 61.55 51.92 -6.24
C THR A 695 61.21 51.93 -7.73
N ASN A 696 60.62 53.03 -8.21
CA ASN A 696 60.20 53.18 -9.59
C ASN A 696 61.26 53.82 -10.51
N LEU A 697 62.36 54.35 -9.98
CA LEU A 697 63.48 54.89 -10.75
C LEU A 697 64.77 54.11 -10.46
N VAL A 698 65.54 53.83 -11.50
CA VAL A 698 66.80 53.10 -11.44
C VAL A 698 67.88 53.79 -12.26
N THR A 699 69.12 53.84 -11.74
CA THR A 699 70.31 54.30 -12.47
C THR A 699 71.17 53.12 -12.89
N VAL A 700 71.61 53.10 -14.15
CA VAL A 700 72.49 52.05 -14.69
C VAL A 700 73.82 52.69 -15.08
N ASN A 701 74.88 52.29 -14.38
CA ASN A 701 76.25 52.73 -14.62
C ASN A 701 76.96 51.75 -15.57
N ILE A 702 77.51 52.26 -16.67
CA ILE A 702 78.34 51.55 -17.63
C ILE A 702 79.80 51.92 -17.34
N ARG A 703 80.62 50.94 -16.94
CA ARG A 703 82.05 51.17 -16.65
C ARG A 703 82.92 51.06 -17.90
N ASP A 704 83.85 52.00 -18.06
CA ASP A 704 84.87 52.01 -19.13
C ASP A 704 86.03 51.07 -18.76
N GLY A 705 86.39 50.18 -19.70
CA GLY A 705 87.41 49.16 -19.52
C GLY A 705 88.85 49.58 -19.88
N GLN A 706 89.12 50.77 -20.43
CA GLN A 706 90.42 51.16 -21.02
C GLN A 706 91.25 52.16 -20.14
N VAL A 707 92.60 52.18 -20.26
CA VAL A 707 93.53 53.11 -19.52
C VAL A 707 94.66 53.72 -20.40
N ALA A 708 95.20 54.91 -20.06
CA ALA A 708 96.21 55.66 -20.86
C ALA A 708 97.72 55.37 -20.54
N PRO A 709 98.71 55.61 -21.45
CA PRO A 709 100.16 55.38 -21.24
C PRO A 709 100.90 56.45 -20.38
N GLY A 710 102.14 56.17 -19.93
CA GLY A 710 102.95 56.94 -18.94
C GLY A 710 104.15 57.78 -19.40
N SER A 711 104.67 58.71 -18.57
CA SER A 711 105.79 59.68 -18.88
C SER A 711 106.91 59.76 -17.80
N PHE A 712 108.15 60.16 -18.17
CA PHE A 712 109.35 60.26 -17.28
C PHE A 712 110.14 61.60 -17.40
N PHE A 713 110.79 62.11 -16.33
CA PHE A 713 111.64 63.32 -16.32
C PHE A 713 112.72 63.34 -15.20
N PHE A 714 113.80 64.13 -15.32
CA PHE A 714 114.80 64.31 -14.25
C PHE A 714 114.29 65.19 -13.11
N SER A 715 114.65 64.87 -11.86
CA SER A 715 114.20 65.64 -10.69
C SER A 715 114.89 67.01 -10.54
N ALA A 716 116.01 67.24 -11.22
CA ALA A 716 116.74 68.51 -11.18
C ALA A 716 117.39 68.82 -12.54
N PRO A 717 117.53 70.12 -12.91
CA PRO A 717 118.08 70.55 -14.21
C PRO A 717 119.62 70.46 -14.31
N ALA A 718 120.34 70.31 -13.20
CA ALA A 718 121.80 70.19 -13.19
C ALA A 718 122.32 69.43 -11.96
N TYR A 719 123.50 68.82 -12.08
CA TYR A 719 124.20 68.08 -11.03
C TYR A 719 125.71 68.39 -11.05
N SER A 720 126.37 68.54 -9.90
CA SER A 720 127.77 69.00 -9.80
C SER A 720 128.66 68.11 -8.91
N VAL A 721 129.96 68.00 -9.23
CA VAL A 721 130.99 67.27 -8.45
C VAL A 721 132.31 68.03 -8.41
N ALA A 722 133.04 67.97 -7.28
CA ALA A 722 134.36 68.59 -7.10
C ALA A 722 135.46 67.83 -7.90
N GLU A 723 136.55 68.51 -8.31
CA GLU A 723 137.60 67.95 -9.19
C GLU A 723 138.26 66.66 -8.70
N ASN A 724 138.38 66.49 -7.39
CA ASN A 724 138.94 65.27 -6.78
C ASN A 724 137.83 64.30 -6.31
N GLY A 725 136.58 64.59 -6.63
CA GLY A 725 135.42 63.78 -6.28
C GLY A 725 135.19 62.70 -7.33
N THR A 726 134.98 61.46 -6.88
CA THR A 726 134.86 60.31 -7.77
C THR A 726 133.48 60.12 -8.39
N ASN A 727 132.38 60.64 -7.82
CA ASN A 727 131.00 60.32 -8.25
C ASN A 727 130.00 61.50 -8.15
N VAL A 728 128.95 61.51 -8.99
CA VAL A 728 127.78 62.42 -8.91
C VAL A 728 126.46 61.61 -9.00
N GLN A 729 125.46 61.91 -8.16
CA GLN A 729 124.14 61.21 -8.18
C GLN A 729 123.10 61.98 -9.00
N ILE A 730 122.33 61.31 -9.87
CA ILE A 730 121.27 61.87 -10.73
C ILE A 730 119.92 61.15 -10.47
N THR A 731 118.81 61.87 -10.24
CA THR A 731 117.48 61.27 -9.96
C THR A 731 116.44 61.51 -11.09
N VAL A 732 115.57 60.52 -11.37
CA VAL A 732 114.50 60.54 -12.40
C VAL A 732 113.13 60.22 -11.75
N VAL A 733 112.02 60.81 -12.24
CA VAL A 733 110.64 60.68 -11.75
C VAL A 733 109.69 60.21 -12.87
N ARG A 734 108.69 59.34 -12.56
CA ARG A 734 107.66 58.84 -13.50
C ARG A 734 106.25 59.29 -13.10
N THR A 735 105.38 59.56 -14.09
CA THR A 735 103.93 59.81 -13.91
C THR A 735 103.10 58.93 -14.86
N ASN A 736 102.13 58.17 -14.31
CA ASN A 736 101.12 57.31 -14.98
C ASN A 736 101.66 56.15 -15.86
N GLY A 737 100.80 55.18 -16.23
CA GLY A 737 100.88 54.10 -17.25
C GLY A 737 102.16 53.24 -17.38
N PHE A 738 102.05 51.91 -17.50
CA PHE A 738 103.18 50.96 -17.41
C PHE A 738 104.05 50.73 -18.67
N THR A 739 103.74 51.31 -19.84
CA THR A 739 104.29 50.84 -21.14
C THR A 739 105.05 51.89 -22.00
N ALA A 740 106.05 52.59 -21.46
CA ALA A 740 106.92 53.49 -22.25
C ALA A 740 108.44 53.35 -21.94
N THR A 741 109.30 53.39 -22.97
CA THR A 741 110.78 53.38 -22.91
C THR A 741 111.33 54.78 -23.28
N ASN A 742 112.27 55.35 -22.50
CA ASN A 742 112.88 56.67 -22.78
C ASN A 742 114.42 56.65 -22.61
N THR A 743 115.16 57.51 -23.33
CA THR A 743 116.62 57.69 -23.23
C THR A 743 116.94 59.12 -22.75
N PHE A 744 117.95 59.28 -21.88
CA PHE A 744 118.35 60.59 -21.35
C PHE A 744 119.76 60.99 -21.82
N ALA A 745 119.97 62.29 -22.08
CA ALA A 745 121.25 62.86 -22.51
C ALA A 745 121.76 63.94 -21.53
N ILE A 746 123.05 63.90 -21.20
CA ILE A 746 123.74 65.02 -20.53
C ILE A 746 124.16 65.99 -21.63
N THR A 747 123.62 67.21 -21.62
CA THR A 747 123.77 68.16 -22.74
C THR A 747 124.94 69.10 -22.61
N ASN A 748 125.42 69.36 -21.40
CA ASN A 748 126.60 70.20 -21.23
C ASN A 748 127.37 69.83 -19.95
N ALA A 749 128.67 70.06 -19.96
CA ALA A 749 129.54 69.92 -18.81
C ALA A 749 130.46 71.15 -18.74
N THR A 750 130.36 71.94 -17.66
CA THR A 750 131.13 73.18 -17.48
C THR A 750 132.05 73.07 -16.28
N LYS A 751 133.30 73.51 -16.42
CA LYS A 751 134.29 73.57 -15.34
C LYS A 751 134.47 75.02 -14.88
N THR A 752 134.26 75.28 -13.61
CA THR A 752 134.52 76.58 -12.97
C THR A 752 135.16 76.34 -11.61
N ASN A 753 136.31 76.99 -11.33
CA ASN A 753 137.01 76.91 -10.03
C ASN A 753 137.14 75.48 -9.45
N GLY A 754 137.58 74.52 -10.27
CA GLY A 754 137.79 73.13 -9.83
C GLY A 754 136.52 72.33 -9.52
N THR A 755 135.36 72.73 -10.05
CA THR A 755 134.10 71.96 -9.98
C THR A 755 133.56 71.72 -11.40
N VAL A 756 133.12 70.49 -11.69
CA VAL A 756 132.44 70.14 -12.94
C VAL A 756 130.92 70.12 -12.70
N THR A 757 130.16 70.89 -13.48
CA THR A 757 128.69 70.93 -13.46
C THR A 757 128.13 70.32 -14.75
N LEU A 758 127.27 69.30 -14.62
CA LEU A 758 126.56 68.64 -15.70
C LEU A 758 125.15 69.24 -15.83
N VAL A 759 124.85 69.82 -16.99
CA VAL A 759 123.52 70.34 -17.34
C VAL A 759 122.79 69.27 -18.15
N THR A 760 121.55 68.99 -17.81
CA THR A 760 120.69 68.05 -18.55
C THR A 760 119.62 68.84 -19.32
N SER A 761 119.24 68.40 -20.53
CA SER A 761 118.10 68.99 -21.24
C SER A 761 116.84 68.16 -21.04
N THR A 762 115.74 68.86 -20.81
CA THR A 762 114.38 68.34 -20.93
C THR A 762 113.92 68.45 -22.40
N ALA A 763 113.70 67.30 -23.05
CA ALA A 763 113.03 67.07 -24.35
C ALA A 763 113.88 67.02 -25.64
N HIS A 764 114.01 65.82 -26.26
CA HIS A 764 113.27 65.37 -27.46
C HIS A 764 113.64 63.91 -27.84
N SER A 765 112.72 63.24 -28.55
CA SER A 765 112.61 61.80 -28.83
C SER A 765 113.73 61.14 -29.64
N LEU A 766 114.11 59.89 -29.30
CA LEU A 766 115.07 59.04 -30.04
C LEU A 766 114.50 57.64 -30.33
N THR A 767 114.90 57.07 -31.46
CA THR A 767 114.76 55.66 -31.88
C THR A 767 115.97 54.80 -31.46
N ASN A 768 115.80 53.48 -31.49
CA ASN A 768 116.56 52.39 -30.82
C ASN A 768 118.04 52.16 -31.29
N GLY A 769 119.05 52.16 -30.38
CA GLY A 769 120.35 51.45 -30.54
C GLY A 769 121.71 52.22 -30.41
N SER A 770 122.47 51.93 -29.33
CA SER A 770 123.96 51.94 -29.15
C SER A 770 124.79 53.15 -28.60
N LEU A 771 125.57 52.80 -27.53
CA LEU A 771 126.84 53.21 -26.88
C LEU A 771 127.58 54.53 -27.13
N ILE A 772 128.23 55.03 -26.07
CA ILE A 772 128.56 56.43 -25.88
C ILE A 772 129.82 56.65 -24.99
N ARG A 773 130.70 57.65 -25.29
CA ARG A 773 131.90 58.12 -24.55
C ARG A 773 132.08 59.67 -24.51
N VAL A 774 131.96 60.35 -23.37
CA VAL A 774 132.28 61.80 -23.30
C VAL A 774 133.80 61.99 -23.15
N ALA A 775 134.45 62.75 -24.03
CA ALA A 775 135.88 63.09 -23.93
C ALA A 775 136.07 64.62 -23.82
N MET A 776 136.82 65.09 -22.82
CA MET A 776 137.25 66.49 -22.66
C MET A 776 138.77 66.59 -22.89
N VAL A 777 139.22 67.54 -23.72
CA VAL A 777 140.65 67.81 -24.06
C VAL A 777 141.18 68.99 -23.20
N PRO A 778 142.48 69.05 -22.84
CA PRO A 778 142.99 69.91 -21.76
C PRO A 778 143.14 71.40 -22.13
N PRO A 779 143.08 72.33 -21.15
CA PRO A 779 143.46 73.74 -21.32
C PRO A 779 144.97 73.94 -21.25
N ASP A 780 145.52 74.71 -22.19
CA ASP A 780 146.88 75.28 -22.06
C ASP A 780 146.90 76.27 -20.88
N PRO A 781 147.72 76.04 -19.83
CA PRO A 781 147.78 76.92 -18.67
C PRO A 781 148.43 78.30 -18.91
N ASN A 782 149.01 78.60 -20.09
CA ASN A 782 149.88 79.79 -20.24
C ASN A 782 149.22 81.08 -20.79
N TYR A 783 147.89 81.19 -20.99
CA TYR A 783 147.20 82.50 -21.01
C TYR A 783 145.69 82.48 -20.66
N ASP A 784 145.26 83.54 -19.98
CA ASP A 784 143.88 83.92 -19.66
C ASP A 784 143.13 84.43 -20.91
N GLY A 785 142.13 83.69 -21.36
CA GLY A 785 141.15 84.15 -22.35
C GLY A 785 139.92 83.23 -22.37
N LEU A 786 138.72 83.82 -22.29
CA LEU A 786 137.42 83.16 -22.57
C LEU A 786 137.55 82.46 -23.96
N TYR A 787 136.99 81.27 -24.21
CA TYR A 787 135.57 81.07 -24.37
C TYR A 787 135.20 79.57 -24.39
N THR A 788 134.06 79.29 -23.75
CA THR A 788 133.10 78.21 -24.02
C THR A 788 133.52 77.24 -25.13
N ASN A 789 134.27 76.19 -24.81
CA ASN A 789 134.47 75.09 -25.76
C ASN A 789 133.39 74.03 -25.56
N THR A 790 132.37 74.18 -26.40
CA THR A 790 131.38 73.21 -26.87
C THR A 790 131.96 71.79 -26.98
N ALA A 791 131.63 70.93 -26.01
CA ALA A 791 131.79 69.50 -26.17
C ALA A 791 130.84 69.00 -27.28
N VAL A 792 131.36 68.15 -28.18
CA VAL A 792 130.57 67.51 -29.22
C VAL A 792 129.46 66.66 -28.55
N PRO A 793 128.17 66.94 -28.84
CA PRO A 793 127.03 66.20 -28.27
C PRO A 793 127.05 64.74 -28.70
N GLY A 794 126.56 63.85 -27.85
CA GLY A 794 126.14 62.52 -28.30
C GLY A 794 126.62 61.36 -27.46
N THR A 795 126.72 61.52 -26.14
CA THR A 795 127.16 60.44 -25.24
C THR A 795 126.21 60.21 -24.01
N ASN A 796 125.08 59.47 -24.24
CA ASN A 796 124.03 58.89 -23.36
C ASN A 796 124.26 57.44 -22.78
N LEU A 797 123.91 57.23 -21.50
CA LEU A 797 123.77 55.91 -20.85
C LEU A 797 122.31 55.40 -20.98
N THR A 798 122.09 54.08 -21.09
CA THR A 798 120.73 53.47 -21.18
C THR A 798 120.49 52.47 -20.05
N TYR A 799 119.32 52.54 -19.40
CA TYR A 799 118.81 51.59 -18.40
C TYR A 799 117.35 51.23 -18.73
N THR A 800 116.93 49.96 -18.60
CA THR A 800 115.58 49.48 -18.99
C THR A 800 114.86 48.88 -17.77
N PHE A 801 113.62 49.30 -17.48
CA PHE A 801 112.78 48.75 -16.41
C PHE A 801 111.90 47.58 -16.94
N GLY A 802 111.85 46.45 -16.24
CA GLY A 802 111.00 45.29 -16.59
C GLY A 802 109.60 45.35 -15.96
N ALA A 803 108.55 45.11 -16.75
CA ALA A 803 107.15 45.16 -16.32
C ALA A 803 106.72 43.90 -15.54
N ALA A 804 106.08 44.08 -14.37
CA ALA A 804 105.40 43.03 -13.63
C ALA A 804 104.01 42.75 -14.23
N THR A 805 103.72 41.49 -14.56
CA THR A 805 102.46 41.03 -15.20
C THR A 805 101.39 40.59 -14.20
N ASN A 806 101.22 41.33 -13.10
CA ASN A 806 100.06 41.17 -12.23
C ASN A 806 99.86 42.45 -11.41
N VAL A 807 98.81 43.21 -11.72
CA VAL A 807 97.86 43.88 -10.81
C VAL A 807 97.05 44.90 -11.64
N ALA A 808 95.77 44.59 -11.86
CA ALA A 808 94.70 45.57 -11.97
C ALA A 808 93.51 44.90 -11.27
N SER A 809 93.30 45.15 -9.98
CA SER A 809 92.65 46.36 -9.48
C SER A 809 93.43 47.03 -8.34
N ALA A 810 94.27 48.00 -8.68
CA ALA A 810 94.69 49.05 -7.77
C ALA A 810 94.48 50.41 -8.45
N ALA A 811 94.03 51.36 -7.63
CA ALA A 811 93.42 52.62 -7.99
C ALA A 811 94.17 53.47 -9.03
N ALA A 812 93.38 54.20 -9.81
CA ALA A 812 93.78 55.40 -10.51
C ALA A 812 94.51 56.38 -9.57
N THR A 813 95.45 57.16 -10.14
CA THR A 813 95.97 58.46 -9.67
C THR A 813 97.27 58.57 -8.83
N GLY A 814 98.07 57.53 -8.62
CA GLY A 814 99.32 57.62 -7.83
C GLY A 814 100.64 57.76 -8.63
N THR A 815 101.40 58.84 -8.40
CA THR A 815 102.79 59.05 -8.88
C THR A 815 103.79 58.12 -8.16
N ALA A 816 104.77 57.53 -8.87
CA ALA A 816 105.81 56.68 -8.27
C ALA A 816 107.23 57.17 -8.64
N THR A 817 108.14 57.18 -7.66
CA THR A 817 109.54 57.69 -7.80
C THR A 817 110.55 56.54 -7.60
N GLU A 818 111.53 56.38 -8.51
CA GLU A 818 112.65 55.42 -8.41
C GLU A 818 114.00 56.12 -8.70
N GLN A 819 115.08 55.77 -7.99
CA GLN A 819 116.43 56.41 -8.11
C GLN A 819 117.46 55.51 -8.80
N VAL A 820 118.40 56.09 -9.58
CA VAL A 820 119.53 55.39 -10.24
C VAL A 820 120.85 56.15 -9.97
N VAL A 821 121.98 55.47 -9.74
CA VAL A 821 123.30 56.09 -9.46
C VAL A 821 124.29 55.80 -10.62
N ILE A 822 125.07 56.80 -11.07
CA ILE A 822 126.03 56.69 -12.19
C ILE A 822 127.38 57.33 -11.79
N ASN A 823 128.52 56.64 -12.01
CA ASN A 823 129.88 57.13 -11.71
C ASN A 823 130.62 57.53 -13.01
N VAL A 824 131.46 58.59 -13.01
CA VAL A 824 132.19 59.08 -14.20
C VAL A 824 133.65 59.39 -13.82
N GLN A 825 134.61 59.04 -14.69
CA GLN A 825 136.05 58.98 -14.41
C GLN A 825 136.87 59.75 -15.48
N THR A 826 137.89 60.55 -15.11
CA THR A 826 138.54 61.52 -16.03
C THR A 826 139.70 60.94 -16.86
N ALA A 827 139.88 61.49 -18.07
CA ALA A 827 140.72 60.91 -19.11
C ALA A 827 142.23 61.22 -19.00
N ASP A 828 142.70 62.01 -18.03
CA ASP A 828 144.12 62.07 -17.64
C ASP A 828 144.55 60.85 -16.80
N GLY A 829 143.64 59.89 -16.62
CA GLY A 829 143.98 58.55 -16.16
C GLY A 829 144.39 58.51 -14.68
N THR A 830 144.17 59.58 -13.93
CA THR A 830 144.21 59.56 -12.48
C THR A 830 142.83 59.78 -11.91
N ALA A 831 142.37 58.71 -11.24
CA ALA A 831 141.00 58.44 -10.84
C ALA A 831 140.08 58.61 -12.03
#